data_AF-A0A7K9Y6K2-F1
#
_entry.id   AF-A0A7K9Y6K2-F1
#
_cell.length_a   1.000
_cell.length_b   1.000
_cell.length_c   1.000
_cell.angle_alpha   90.00
_cell.angle_beta   90.00
_cell.angle_gamma   90.00
#
_symmetry.space_group_name_H-M   'P 1'
#
loop_
_entity.id
_entity.type
_entity.pdbx_description
1 polymer ?
#
loop_
_entity_poly.entity_id
_entity_poly.type
_entity_poly.pdbx_seq_one_letter_code
_entity_poly.pdbx_strand_id
1 'polypeptide(L)'
;RLLLLLAVLCSGANSSIVLQKMYGRITSPDFPNTYPNHKERTWNVTVPKGYAVRIYFTHFNLELSYQCEYDYVKLSSSGKTLATLCGQDSTDTEEAPGNKTYISIDNTLMVVFRSDYSNEKAFTGFEAFYAAEDIDECKQLFDGEPLCNHHCHNYVGGYYCSCRVGYILHENKRTCTAQCQNQLFTQRTGEIASPDYPAPYPPLSTCSYSVQVEDGFLITLEFVETFNVETHPEVLCPYDVLRIETPEKQFGPFCGMTLPATIETQTNVVNITFLTDMSGAHTGWKVKYTAAGLPCPSPEAPPYGRIAPVQAQYSMGDHYALSCDIGYVLLENENVVMSFVAECQKNASWSKPTAKCIIVDCGQPEDIDSAAITYLTGPENTTYGAAVQYQCEAPSYTMRADSSGKYICSDDGFWKNTKGEITLPVCEPVCGMQRSRAVERIYGGRRASPGQFPWQVMLITERGELGGGSLLYDRWVLTAAHVVAEQRNPSTLRIKLGILNKYSVHYEEIQVEKIFIHEGYKNDLVNFDNDIALIKLEHKVPLSTTIAPICLPRKGFQMKASDTVTVSGWGRTESRSSSVVLLYTELMVINQKQCADAYANKSHNGNPLVVTENMLCAGAEEGGRDACHGDSGGPLVVLDAQTRKWFVIGIVSWALDCAVAGQYGVYTRVTNYIPWIESTITSHS
;
A
#
# COMPACT_ATOMS: atom_id res chain seq x y z
N ARG A 1 -58.99 51.87 86.01
CA ARG A 1 -58.85 51.56 87.45
C ARG A 1 -57.38 51.78 87.80
N LEU A 2 -57.00 53.02 88.13
CA LEU A 2 -56.88 53.63 89.47
C LEU A 2 -55.58 53.21 90.20
N LEU A 3 -54.73 54.21 90.49
CA LEU A 3 -53.49 54.26 91.31
C LEU A 3 -52.25 53.51 90.76
N LEU A 4 -51.12 54.14 90.39
CA LEU A 4 -50.44 55.36 90.86
C LEU A 4 -49.90 55.22 92.29
N LEU A 5 -48.57 54.98 92.38
CA LEU A 5 -47.62 55.49 93.39
C LEU A 5 -47.84 55.03 94.86
N LEU A 6 -46.84 54.79 95.73
CA LEU A 6 -45.50 55.31 95.92
C LEU A 6 -44.73 54.34 96.84
N ALA A 7 -43.48 54.07 96.51
CA ALA A 7 -42.41 53.94 97.51
C ALA A 7 -41.10 54.37 96.83
N VAL A 8 -40.87 55.68 96.81
CA VAL A 8 -39.54 56.26 96.61
C VAL A 8 -38.79 56.10 97.93
N LEU A 9 -37.54 55.63 97.87
CA LEU A 9 -36.44 56.15 98.68
C LEU A 9 -35.08 55.64 98.15
N CYS A 10 -34.28 56.61 97.69
CA CYS A 10 -32.82 56.71 97.68
C CYS A 10 -31.96 55.53 97.19
N SER A 11 -31.42 55.67 95.98
CA SER A 11 -30.01 55.38 95.68
C SER A 11 -29.54 56.31 94.56
N GLY A 12 -28.42 57.00 94.76
CA GLY A 12 -27.78 57.81 93.73
C GLY A 12 -27.25 56.91 92.63
N ALA A 13 -28.01 56.78 91.54
CA ALA A 13 -27.62 56.00 90.38
C ALA A 13 -26.52 56.76 89.61
N ASN A 14 -25.31 56.21 89.59
CA ASN A 14 -24.24 56.61 88.68
C ASN A 14 -24.67 56.19 87.26
N SER A 15 -25.42 57.04 86.55
CA SER A 15 -26.04 56.70 85.28
C SER A 15 -25.02 56.80 84.14
N SER A 16 -24.55 55.67 83.60
CA SER A 16 -23.80 55.62 82.34
C SER A 16 -24.73 55.98 81.17
N ILE A 17 -24.28 56.88 80.30
CA ILE A 17 -25.03 57.30 79.12
C ILE A 17 -24.65 56.37 77.96
N VAL A 18 -25.62 55.67 77.38
CA VAL A 18 -25.41 54.78 76.23
C VAL A 18 -25.70 55.55 74.95
N LEU A 19 -24.73 55.56 74.03
CA LEU A 19 -24.80 56.28 72.76
C LEU A 19 -24.66 55.28 71.61
N GLN A 20 -25.73 55.11 70.82
CA GLN A 20 -25.81 54.11 69.74
C GLN A 20 -25.90 54.71 68.33
N LYS A 21 -25.66 56.03 68.19
CA LYS A 21 -25.73 56.72 66.90
C LYS A 21 -24.40 56.59 66.16
N MET A 22 -24.44 56.67 64.82
CA MET A 22 -23.24 56.67 63.96
C MET A 22 -22.36 57.91 64.15
N TYR A 23 -22.87 58.97 64.77
CA TYR A 23 -22.10 60.14 65.15
C TYR A 23 -22.81 60.85 66.31
N GLY A 24 -22.05 61.66 67.05
CA GLY A 24 -22.64 62.47 68.11
C GLY A 24 -21.63 63.40 68.77
N ARG A 25 -22.16 64.16 69.73
CA ARG A 25 -21.44 65.18 70.49
C ARG A 25 -21.45 64.78 71.97
N ILE A 26 -20.30 64.85 72.61
CA ILE A 26 -20.08 64.59 74.03
C ILE A 26 -19.47 65.87 74.64
N THR A 27 -19.97 66.29 75.78
CA THR A 27 -19.52 67.51 76.45
C THR A 27 -19.43 67.27 77.95
N SER A 28 -18.50 67.93 78.63
CA SER A 28 -18.48 67.97 80.08
C SER A 28 -19.79 68.55 80.65
N PRO A 29 -20.15 68.24 81.91
CA PRO A 29 -21.30 68.86 82.56
C PRO A 29 -21.22 70.40 82.51
N ASP A 30 -22.35 71.03 82.20
CA ASP A 30 -22.54 72.49 82.14
C ASP A 30 -21.74 73.27 81.07
N PHE A 31 -21.04 72.57 80.17
CA PHE A 31 -20.33 73.18 79.03
C PHE A 31 -21.25 74.11 78.21
N PRO A 32 -20.84 75.36 77.88
CA PRO A 32 -19.47 75.90 77.94
C PRO A 32 -19.08 76.57 79.27
N ASN A 33 -19.91 76.46 80.32
CA ASN A 33 -19.55 76.98 81.65
C ASN A 33 -18.57 76.03 82.35
N THR A 34 -18.07 76.46 83.51
CA THR A 34 -17.17 75.64 84.34
C THR A 34 -17.86 74.38 84.83
N TYR A 35 -17.20 73.23 84.72
CA TYR A 35 -17.76 71.97 85.22
C TYR A 35 -17.78 71.94 86.76
N PRO A 36 -18.72 71.22 87.39
CA PRO A 36 -18.78 71.10 88.85
C PRO A 36 -17.78 70.08 89.38
N ASN A 37 -17.28 70.30 90.60
CA ASN A 37 -16.48 69.33 91.35
C ASN A 37 -17.31 68.06 91.65
N HIS A 38 -16.63 66.95 91.95
CA HIS A 38 -17.19 65.65 92.34
C HIS A 38 -18.17 65.06 91.32
N LYS A 39 -17.93 65.30 90.03
CA LYS A 39 -18.71 64.70 88.94
C LYS A 39 -17.94 63.59 88.27
N GLU A 40 -18.65 62.48 88.09
CA GLU A 40 -18.24 61.39 87.21
C GLU A 40 -19.32 61.18 86.16
N ARG A 41 -18.92 61.08 84.90
CA ARG A 41 -19.80 60.80 83.76
C ARG A 41 -19.14 59.78 82.85
N THR A 42 -19.89 58.75 82.50
CA THR A 42 -19.44 57.70 81.58
C THR A 42 -20.34 57.66 80.36
N TRP A 43 -19.77 57.75 79.17
CA TRP A 43 -20.43 57.55 77.89
C TRP A 43 -19.94 56.26 77.24
N ASN A 44 -20.86 55.33 77.02
CA ASN A 44 -20.60 54.09 76.29
C ASN A 44 -21.10 54.26 74.86
N VAL A 45 -20.18 54.53 73.94
CA VAL A 45 -20.45 54.63 72.51
C VAL A 45 -20.38 53.23 71.90
N THR A 46 -21.42 52.84 71.17
CA THR A 46 -21.46 51.57 70.44
C THR A 46 -22.00 51.81 69.04
N VAL A 47 -21.20 51.50 68.03
CA VAL A 47 -21.58 51.53 66.61
C VAL A 47 -21.82 50.11 66.10
N PRO A 48 -22.47 49.90 64.94
CA PRO A 48 -22.62 48.57 64.35
C PRO A 48 -21.28 47.86 64.16
N LYS A 49 -21.30 46.51 64.12
CA LYS A 49 -20.10 45.73 63.76
C LYS A 49 -19.65 46.08 62.34
N GLY A 50 -18.34 46.05 62.10
CA GLY A 50 -17.72 46.55 60.86
C GLY A 50 -17.27 48.02 60.93
N TYR A 51 -17.51 48.70 62.06
CA TYR A 51 -17.06 50.07 62.29
C TYR A 51 -16.22 50.18 63.56
N ALA A 52 -15.29 51.12 63.57
CA ALA A 52 -14.64 51.65 64.75
C ALA A 52 -15.25 53.02 65.11
N VAL A 53 -15.06 53.47 66.35
CA VAL A 53 -15.46 54.78 66.84
C VAL A 53 -14.26 55.70 66.81
N ARG A 54 -14.29 56.70 65.91
CA ARG A 54 -13.35 57.80 65.89
C ARG A 54 -13.87 58.93 66.77
N ILE A 55 -13.04 59.45 67.68
CA ILE A 55 -13.35 60.60 68.54
C ILE A 55 -12.24 61.65 68.44
N TYR A 56 -12.63 62.92 68.48
CA TYR A 56 -11.72 64.05 68.55
C TYR A 56 -12.34 65.16 69.40
N PHE A 57 -11.50 66.03 69.92
CA PHE A 57 -11.89 67.12 70.81
C PHE A 57 -11.74 68.45 70.06
N THR A 58 -12.76 69.29 70.14
CA THR A 58 -12.77 70.65 69.58
C THR A 58 -12.48 71.70 70.65
N HIS A 59 -12.76 71.38 71.92
CA HIS A 59 -12.41 72.17 73.09
C HIS A 59 -11.96 71.26 74.23
N PHE A 60 -10.90 71.62 74.93
CA PHE A 60 -10.38 70.86 76.07
C PHE A 60 -9.67 71.79 77.05
N ASN A 61 -10.18 71.86 78.27
CA ASN A 61 -9.64 72.70 79.34
C ASN A 61 -10.03 72.07 80.69
N LEU A 62 -9.13 71.24 81.23
CA LEU A 62 -9.27 70.53 82.51
C LEU A 62 -8.10 70.87 83.43
N GLU A 63 -8.28 70.61 84.72
CA GLU A 63 -7.19 70.73 85.69
C GLU A 63 -6.03 69.79 85.32
N LEU A 64 -4.81 70.33 85.34
CA LEU A 64 -3.58 69.59 85.06
C LEU A 64 -3.05 68.97 86.36
N SER A 65 -2.84 67.65 86.37
CA SER A 65 -2.21 66.93 87.47
C SER A 65 -1.33 65.80 86.96
N TYR A 66 -0.31 65.40 87.72
CA TYR A 66 0.60 64.32 87.33
C TYR A 66 -0.18 63.05 86.99
N GLN A 67 0.05 62.47 85.81
CA GLN A 67 -0.69 61.32 85.27
C GLN A 67 -2.21 61.50 85.19
N CYS A 68 -2.70 62.75 85.24
CA CYS A 68 -4.12 63.09 85.24
C CYS A 68 -4.91 62.41 86.39
N GLU A 69 -4.35 62.37 87.60
CA GLU A 69 -4.98 61.73 88.77
C GLU A 69 -6.17 62.50 89.36
N TYR A 70 -6.24 63.82 89.15
CA TYR A 70 -7.34 64.67 89.61
C TYR A 70 -8.49 64.65 88.61
N ASP A 71 -8.52 65.62 87.69
CA ASP A 71 -9.55 65.73 86.66
C ASP A 71 -9.07 65.12 85.35
N TYR A 72 -9.88 64.24 84.75
CA TYR A 72 -9.47 63.55 83.52
C TYR A 72 -10.64 63.15 82.62
N VAL A 73 -10.30 62.96 81.33
CA VAL A 73 -11.09 62.20 80.37
C VAL A 73 -10.32 60.94 79.97
N LYS A 74 -10.86 59.77 80.28
CA LYS A 74 -10.29 58.48 79.95
C LYS A 74 -11.04 57.83 78.78
N LEU A 75 -10.30 57.42 77.77
CA LEU A 75 -10.79 56.71 76.59
C LEU A 75 -10.37 55.24 76.67
N SER A 76 -11.32 54.32 76.44
CA SER A 76 -11.05 52.88 76.49
C SER A 76 -11.89 52.09 75.50
N SER A 77 -11.32 51.03 74.93
CA SER A 77 -11.96 50.13 73.95
C SER A 77 -11.43 48.71 74.15
N SER A 78 -12.31 47.70 74.04
CA SER A 78 -12.00 46.28 74.30
C SER A 78 -11.25 46.02 75.63
N GLY A 79 -11.53 46.79 76.67
CA GLY A 79 -10.85 46.68 77.97
C GLY A 79 -9.43 47.28 78.04
N LYS A 80 -8.90 47.83 76.93
CA LYS A 80 -7.63 48.55 76.88
C LYS A 80 -7.87 50.06 76.99
N THR A 81 -7.00 50.76 77.73
CA THR A 81 -7.02 52.23 77.80
C THR A 81 -6.32 52.78 76.57
N LEU A 82 -7.02 53.61 75.78
CA LEU A 82 -6.49 54.27 74.60
C LEU A 82 -5.73 55.56 74.97
N ALA A 83 -6.27 56.34 75.91
CA ALA A 83 -5.66 57.55 76.44
C ALA A 83 -6.32 57.96 77.78
N THR A 84 -5.57 58.68 78.61
CA THR A 84 -6.08 59.41 79.78
C THR A 84 -5.62 60.86 79.62
N LEU A 85 -6.57 61.80 79.61
CA LEU A 85 -6.35 63.17 79.14
C LEU A 85 -6.69 64.21 80.21
N CYS A 86 -5.84 65.23 80.39
CA CYS A 86 -6.05 66.38 81.28
C CYS A 86 -5.25 67.60 80.78
N GLY A 87 -5.36 68.75 81.46
CA GLY A 87 -4.71 69.99 81.04
C GLY A 87 -5.47 70.76 79.94
N GLN A 88 -4.77 71.69 79.30
CA GLN A 88 -5.34 72.60 78.28
C GLN A 88 -4.42 72.77 77.06
N ASP A 89 -3.13 73.00 77.27
CA ASP A 89 -2.20 73.36 76.20
C ASP A 89 -1.41 72.13 75.73
N SER A 90 -1.08 72.08 74.44
CA SER A 90 -0.24 71.00 73.89
C SER A 90 1.21 71.00 74.41
N THR A 91 1.58 72.01 75.19
CA THR A 91 2.87 72.15 75.87
C THR A 91 2.85 71.66 77.33
N ASP A 92 1.70 71.24 77.83
CA ASP A 92 1.57 70.69 79.19
C ASP A 92 2.39 69.39 79.33
N THR A 93 2.83 69.08 80.55
CA THR A 93 3.64 67.87 80.82
C THR A 93 2.85 66.57 80.66
N GLU A 94 1.53 66.65 80.65
CA GLU A 94 0.59 65.54 80.56
C GLU A 94 -0.24 65.64 79.26
N GLU A 95 -0.89 64.55 78.85
CA GLU A 95 -1.51 64.47 77.52
C GLU A 95 -2.82 65.26 77.42
N ALA A 96 -2.77 66.51 76.93
CA ALA A 96 -3.93 67.19 76.36
C ALA A 96 -4.19 66.68 74.91
N PRO A 97 -5.44 66.50 74.46
CA PRO A 97 -5.74 65.85 73.17
C PRO A 97 -5.29 66.65 71.94
N GLY A 98 -5.21 67.99 72.03
CA GLY A 98 -4.87 68.85 70.89
C GLY A 98 -5.70 68.53 69.63
N ASN A 99 -5.03 68.37 68.49
CA ASN A 99 -5.65 67.97 67.22
C ASN A 99 -5.64 66.45 66.98
N LYS A 100 -5.31 65.64 67.99
CA LYS A 100 -5.20 64.18 67.87
C LYS A 100 -6.60 63.56 67.81
N THR A 101 -6.78 62.63 66.88
CA THR A 101 -7.98 61.79 66.79
C THR A 101 -7.67 60.41 67.35
N TYR A 102 -8.59 59.87 68.15
CA TYR A 102 -8.48 58.54 68.73
C TYR A 102 -9.49 57.62 68.05
N ILE A 103 -9.08 56.41 67.72
CA ILE A 103 -9.92 55.39 67.06
C ILE A 103 -9.99 54.18 68.00
N SER A 104 -11.20 53.64 68.21
CA SER A 104 -11.39 52.45 69.02
C SER A 104 -10.85 51.18 68.33
N ILE A 105 -10.54 50.15 69.12
CA ILE A 105 -10.02 48.85 68.63
C ILE A 105 -11.17 48.03 68.02
N ASP A 106 -12.35 48.12 68.61
CA ASP A 106 -13.58 47.46 68.18
C ASP A 106 -14.69 48.49 67.92
N ASN A 107 -15.93 48.02 67.79
CA ASN A 107 -17.11 48.85 67.57
C ASN A 107 -17.61 49.58 68.84
N THR A 108 -16.79 49.64 69.90
CA THR A 108 -17.14 50.26 71.18
C THR A 108 -16.07 51.22 71.69
N LEU A 109 -16.51 52.33 72.27
CA LEU A 109 -15.64 53.30 72.94
C LEU A 109 -16.30 53.78 74.22
N MET A 110 -15.61 53.59 75.34
CA MET A 110 -16.01 54.10 76.64
C MET A 110 -15.20 55.35 76.96
N VAL A 111 -15.93 56.46 77.17
CA VAL A 111 -15.40 57.78 77.54
C VAL A 111 -15.80 58.05 78.98
N VAL A 112 -14.84 58.26 79.88
CA VAL A 112 -15.09 58.55 81.31
C VAL A 112 -14.53 59.92 81.63
N PHE A 113 -15.38 60.85 82.03
CA PHE A 113 -14.99 62.12 82.63
C PHE A 113 -15.09 62.01 84.15
N ARG A 114 -14.05 62.43 84.86
CA ARG A 114 -14.04 62.52 86.32
C ARG A 114 -13.47 63.87 86.75
N SER A 115 -14.10 64.46 87.76
CA SER A 115 -13.62 65.65 88.47
C SER A 115 -13.49 65.36 89.96
N ASP A 116 -12.47 65.91 90.59
CA ASP A 116 -12.08 65.69 91.97
C ASP A 116 -12.87 66.62 92.94
N TYR A 117 -12.38 66.86 94.16
CA TYR A 117 -13.08 67.68 95.14
C TYR A 117 -12.84 69.20 94.98
N SER A 118 -11.85 69.62 94.21
CA SER A 118 -11.38 71.01 94.15
C SER A 118 -10.89 71.42 92.76
N ASN A 119 -11.61 72.35 92.14
CA ASN A 119 -11.06 73.12 91.02
C ASN A 119 -10.38 74.38 91.57
N GLU A 120 -9.04 74.44 91.57
CA GLU A 120 -8.30 75.64 92.02
C GLU A 120 -8.57 76.88 91.13
N LYS A 121 -8.97 76.64 89.87
CA LYS A 121 -9.30 77.65 88.86
C LYS A 121 -10.61 77.30 88.14
N ALA A 122 -11.18 78.28 87.44
CA ALA A 122 -12.35 78.08 86.60
C ALA A 122 -11.97 77.35 85.29
N PHE A 123 -12.19 76.04 85.23
CA PHE A 123 -11.96 75.22 84.04
C PHE A 123 -13.27 74.93 83.28
N THR A 124 -13.30 75.22 81.98
CA THR A 124 -14.53 75.14 81.15
C THR A 124 -14.87 73.72 80.69
N GLY A 125 -14.00 72.73 80.92
CA GLY A 125 -14.22 71.34 80.54
C GLY A 125 -13.93 71.05 79.07
N PHE A 126 -14.72 70.18 78.42
CA PHE A 126 -14.42 69.71 77.06
C PHE A 126 -15.66 69.57 76.16
N GLU A 127 -15.40 69.62 74.86
CA GLU A 127 -16.32 69.25 73.78
C GLU A 127 -15.62 68.25 72.85
N ALA A 128 -16.27 67.12 72.63
CA ALA A 128 -15.81 66.06 71.76
C ALA A 128 -16.89 65.63 70.76
N PHE A 129 -16.45 65.24 69.56
CA PHE A 129 -17.30 64.66 68.54
C PHE A 129 -16.81 63.26 68.22
N TYR A 130 -17.75 62.33 68.10
CA TYR A 130 -17.46 60.97 67.66
C TYR A 130 -18.22 60.64 66.37
N ALA A 131 -17.64 59.76 65.56
CA ALA A 131 -18.25 59.20 64.36
C ALA A 131 -17.81 57.74 64.16
N ALA A 132 -18.68 56.95 63.55
CA ALA A 132 -18.38 55.61 63.07
C ALA A 132 -17.46 55.71 61.84
N GLU A 133 -16.36 54.99 61.87
CA GLU A 133 -15.39 54.87 60.79
C GLU A 133 -15.36 53.42 60.32
N ASP A 134 -15.53 53.20 59.02
CA ASP A 134 -15.55 51.86 58.40
C ASP A 134 -14.21 51.14 58.62
N ILE A 135 -14.27 49.87 59.00
CA ILE A 135 -13.08 49.04 59.15
C ILE A 135 -12.80 48.38 57.80
N ASP A 136 -11.66 48.68 57.20
CA ASP A 136 -11.21 47.98 55.99
C ASP A 136 -10.64 46.60 56.35
N GLU A 137 -11.51 45.58 56.39
CA GLU A 137 -11.11 44.23 56.80
C GLU A 137 -10.13 43.58 55.81
N CYS A 138 -10.07 44.07 54.57
CA CYS A 138 -9.15 43.57 53.55
C CYS A 138 -7.69 44.01 53.77
N LYS A 139 -7.46 45.06 54.59
CA LYS A 139 -6.12 45.49 54.99
C LYS A 139 -5.65 44.85 56.28
N GLN A 140 -6.53 44.17 57.02
CA GLN A 140 -6.19 43.51 58.27
C GLN A 140 -5.75 42.06 58.00
N LEU A 141 -4.70 41.63 58.71
CA LEU A 141 -4.29 40.23 58.74
C LEU A 141 -4.96 39.57 59.94
N PHE A 142 -5.62 38.44 59.71
CA PHE A 142 -6.25 37.64 60.75
C PHE A 142 -5.33 36.44 61.05
N ASP A 143 -4.77 36.37 62.26
CA ASP A 143 -3.77 35.36 62.66
C ASP A 143 -2.55 35.27 61.71
N GLY A 144 -2.18 36.39 61.07
CA GLY A 144 -1.05 36.46 60.14
C GLY A 144 -1.39 36.10 58.69
N GLU A 145 -2.64 35.71 58.41
CA GLU A 145 -3.11 35.36 57.07
C GLU A 145 -4.15 36.35 56.51
N PRO A 146 -4.27 36.47 55.17
CA PRO A 146 -5.33 37.22 54.54
C PRO A 146 -6.71 36.60 54.81
N LEU A 147 -7.70 37.46 55.03
CA LEU A 147 -9.08 37.06 55.34
C LEU A 147 -9.79 36.28 54.21
N CYS A 148 -9.42 36.56 52.96
CA CYS A 148 -9.94 35.93 51.75
C CYS A 148 -8.80 35.26 50.99
N ASN A 149 -9.03 34.06 50.45
CA ASN A 149 -7.99 33.31 49.75
C ASN A 149 -7.55 33.97 48.42
N HIS A 150 -8.48 34.51 47.63
CA HIS A 150 -8.16 35.16 46.35
C HIS A 150 -8.39 36.67 46.34
N HIS A 151 -9.65 37.10 46.38
CA HIS A 151 -10.01 38.52 46.28
C HIS A 151 -10.89 38.92 47.46
N CYS A 152 -10.48 39.96 48.17
CA CYS A 152 -11.25 40.60 49.25
C CYS A 152 -11.87 41.90 48.75
N HIS A 153 -13.16 42.08 49.00
CA HIS A 153 -13.91 43.29 48.63
C HIS A 153 -14.47 43.93 49.90
N ASN A 154 -13.93 45.09 50.27
CA ASN A 154 -14.42 45.89 51.39
C ASN A 154 -15.62 46.75 50.94
N TYR A 155 -16.64 46.85 51.79
CA TYR A 155 -17.76 47.76 51.62
C TYR A 155 -18.15 48.36 52.97
N VAL A 156 -18.94 49.43 52.94
CA VAL A 156 -19.33 50.15 54.16
C VAL A 156 -20.10 49.22 55.12
N GLY A 157 -19.46 48.83 56.23
CA GLY A 157 -19.97 47.92 57.25
C GLY A 157 -19.62 46.43 57.09
N GLY A 158 -18.69 46.07 56.19
CA GLY A 158 -18.15 44.71 56.12
C GLY A 158 -17.41 44.36 54.82
N TYR A 159 -17.22 43.06 54.59
CA TYR A 159 -16.49 42.56 53.42
C TYR A 159 -17.12 41.29 52.83
N TYR A 160 -16.71 40.93 51.61
CA TYR A 160 -16.94 39.60 51.06
C TYR A 160 -15.75 39.12 50.22
N CYS A 161 -15.61 37.80 50.11
CA CYS A 161 -14.58 37.17 49.30
C CYS A 161 -15.13 36.74 47.93
N SER A 162 -14.26 36.70 46.93
CA SER A 162 -14.57 36.12 45.62
C SER A 162 -13.35 35.41 45.04
N CYS A 163 -13.59 34.54 44.07
CA CYS A 163 -12.59 33.67 43.49
C CYS A 163 -12.24 34.05 42.05
N ARG A 164 -11.03 33.68 41.62
CA ARG A 164 -10.58 33.77 40.23
C ARG A 164 -11.39 32.81 39.35
N VAL A 165 -11.34 33.03 38.04
CA VAL A 165 -11.95 32.11 37.06
C VAL A 165 -11.36 30.70 37.23
N GLY A 166 -12.21 29.67 37.20
CA GLY A 166 -11.81 28.27 37.44
C GLY A 166 -11.91 27.82 38.90
N TYR A 167 -12.37 28.72 39.79
CA TYR A 167 -12.52 28.46 41.22
C TYR A 167 -13.92 28.81 41.71
N ILE A 168 -14.40 28.09 42.72
CA ILE A 168 -15.71 28.31 43.34
C ILE A 168 -15.50 28.72 44.80
N LEU A 169 -16.27 29.72 45.24
CA LEU A 169 -16.24 30.13 46.64
C LEU A 169 -16.87 29.04 47.51
N HIS A 170 -16.09 28.51 48.45
CA HIS A 170 -16.51 27.48 49.38
C HIS A 170 -17.64 27.97 50.31
N GLU A 171 -18.36 27.06 50.95
CA GLU A 171 -19.46 27.37 51.87
C GLU A 171 -19.05 28.26 53.05
N ASN A 172 -17.76 28.23 53.43
CA ASN A 172 -17.20 29.10 54.46
C ASN A 172 -17.06 30.57 54.02
N LYS A 173 -17.40 30.90 52.77
CA LYS A 173 -17.36 32.23 52.15
C LYS A 173 -15.99 32.90 52.11
N ARG A 174 -14.91 32.14 52.33
CA ARG A 174 -13.52 32.65 52.39
C ARG A 174 -12.55 31.91 51.46
N THR A 175 -12.70 30.60 51.37
CA THR A 175 -11.81 29.70 50.64
C THR A 175 -12.26 29.50 49.20
N CYS A 176 -11.33 29.39 48.26
CA CYS A 176 -11.63 29.12 46.86
C CYS A 176 -11.19 27.71 46.48
N THR A 177 -12.14 26.87 46.10
CA THR A 177 -11.88 25.48 45.68
C THR A 177 -11.74 25.40 44.17
N ALA A 178 -10.84 24.55 43.67
CA ALA A 178 -10.66 24.40 42.22
C ALA A 178 -11.82 23.64 41.57
N GLN A 179 -12.22 24.11 40.39
CA GLN A 179 -13.16 23.41 39.52
C GLN A 179 -12.40 22.44 38.60
N CYS A 180 -11.96 21.31 39.16
CA CYS A 180 -11.08 20.32 38.53
C CYS A 180 -11.69 18.91 38.43
N GLN A 181 -13.03 18.81 38.40
CA GLN A 181 -13.74 17.53 38.36
C GLN A 181 -14.02 17.08 36.93
N ASN A 182 -13.97 15.76 36.72
CA ASN A 182 -14.39 15.04 35.52
C ASN A 182 -13.63 15.47 34.25
N GLN A 183 -12.32 15.71 34.37
CA GLN A 183 -11.49 15.97 33.21
C GLN A 183 -11.18 14.66 32.47
N LEU A 184 -11.50 14.60 31.17
CA LEU A 184 -11.28 13.43 30.33
C LEU A 184 -10.15 13.68 29.32
N PHE A 185 -9.17 12.79 29.29
CA PHE A 185 -8.04 12.81 28.39
C PHE A 185 -8.09 11.58 27.49
N THR A 186 -8.16 11.80 26.17
CA THR A 186 -8.26 10.72 25.17
C THR A 186 -7.02 10.59 24.28
N GLN A 187 -6.08 11.54 24.38
CA GLN A 187 -4.84 11.51 23.61
C GLN A 187 -3.89 10.43 24.16
N ARG A 188 -3.03 9.85 23.33
CA ARG A 188 -2.06 8.79 23.72
C ARG A 188 -0.93 9.27 24.62
N THR A 189 -0.66 10.57 24.65
CA THR A 189 0.34 11.18 25.52
C THR A 189 -0.21 12.48 26.08
N GLY A 190 0.11 12.80 27.32
CA GLY A 190 -0.28 14.06 27.92
C GLY A 190 0.32 14.26 29.30
N GLU A 191 0.02 15.40 29.89
CA GLU A 191 0.47 15.78 31.23
C GLU A 191 -0.74 16.21 32.06
N ILE A 192 -0.76 15.78 33.31
CA ILE A 192 -1.79 16.12 34.29
C ILE A 192 -1.07 16.63 35.54
N ALA A 193 -1.52 17.74 36.10
CA ALA A 193 -0.95 18.32 37.30
C ALA A 193 -2.03 18.73 38.30
N SER A 194 -1.66 18.87 39.56
CA SER A 194 -2.52 19.54 40.54
C SER A 194 -2.80 20.99 40.11
N PRO A 195 -3.95 21.58 40.50
CA PRO A 195 -4.25 22.96 40.15
C PRO A 195 -3.15 23.91 40.63
N ASP A 196 -2.85 24.92 39.82
CA ASP A 196 -1.80 25.93 40.01
C ASP A 196 -0.35 25.43 40.07
N TYR A 197 -0.08 24.13 39.85
CA TYR A 197 1.29 23.58 39.84
C TYR A 197 2.24 24.41 38.94
N PRO A 198 3.44 24.79 39.43
CA PRO A 198 4.09 24.38 40.68
C PRO A 198 3.80 25.29 41.90
N ALA A 199 2.86 26.23 41.80
CA ALA A 199 2.41 27.00 42.95
C ALA A 199 1.54 26.14 43.90
N PRO A 200 1.31 26.58 45.15
CA PRO A 200 0.51 25.82 46.09
C PRO A 200 -0.88 25.47 45.58
N TYR A 201 -1.28 24.21 45.71
CA TYR A 201 -2.62 23.80 45.29
C TYR A 201 -3.71 24.37 46.20
N PRO A 202 -4.92 24.57 45.68
CA PRO A 202 -6.05 25.11 46.43
C PRO A 202 -6.58 24.13 47.47
N PRO A 203 -6.88 24.59 48.70
CA PRO A 203 -7.48 23.76 49.74
C PRO A 203 -8.94 23.39 49.40
N LEU A 204 -9.48 22.39 50.11
CA LEU A 204 -10.85 21.89 50.02
C LEU A 204 -11.28 21.49 48.59
N SER A 205 -10.34 21.03 47.78
CA SER A 205 -10.55 20.69 46.39
C SER A 205 -10.65 19.18 46.19
N THR A 206 -11.63 18.77 45.38
CA THR A 206 -11.79 17.39 44.91
C THR A 206 -11.60 17.38 43.41
N CYS A 207 -10.43 16.97 42.95
CA CYS A 207 -10.11 16.87 41.53
C CYS A 207 -10.22 15.43 41.04
N SER A 208 -10.78 15.24 39.85
CA SER A 208 -10.87 13.93 39.20
C SER A 208 -10.50 14.03 37.72
N TYR A 209 -9.54 13.19 37.33
CA TYR A 209 -9.01 13.10 35.97
C TYR A 209 -9.16 11.66 35.48
N SER A 210 -9.57 11.45 34.25
CA SER A 210 -9.71 10.15 33.62
C SER A 210 -8.95 10.14 32.31
N VAL A 211 -8.00 9.22 32.16
CA VAL A 211 -7.30 8.98 30.89
C VAL A 211 -7.92 7.73 30.28
N GLN A 212 -8.52 7.87 29.10
CA GLN A 212 -9.20 6.79 28.37
C GLN A 212 -8.72 6.78 26.92
N VAL A 213 -7.85 5.83 26.58
CA VAL A 213 -7.31 5.65 25.23
C VAL A 213 -7.96 4.45 24.54
N GLU A 214 -7.68 4.29 23.24
CA GLU A 214 -8.23 3.19 22.46
C GLU A 214 -7.88 1.80 23.06
N ASP A 215 -8.79 0.84 22.91
CA ASP A 215 -8.56 -0.54 23.31
C ASP A 215 -7.31 -1.13 22.61
N GLY A 216 -6.43 -1.76 23.38
CA GLY A 216 -5.16 -2.34 22.91
C GLY A 216 -3.91 -1.51 23.23
N PHE A 217 -4.10 -0.31 23.80
CA PHE A 217 -3.02 0.50 24.37
C PHE A 217 -2.95 0.33 25.89
N LEU A 218 -1.73 0.37 26.42
CA LEU A 218 -1.45 0.28 27.86
C LEU A 218 -0.87 1.60 28.33
N ILE A 219 -1.46 2.16 29.38
CA ILE A 219 -1.04 3.44 29.94
C ILE A 219 0.12 3.24 30.91
N THR A 220 1.14 4.08 30.79
CA THR A 220 2.23 4.21 31.75
C THR A 220 2.22 5.63 32.30
N LEU A 221 2.27 5.75 33.62
CA LEU A 221 2.30 7.02 34.35
C LEU A 221 3.71 7.25 34.93
N GLU A 222 4.30 8.39 34.59
CA GLU A 222 5.61 8.82 35.05
C GLU A 222 5.46 10.13 35.81
N PHE A 223 5.73 10.13 37.12
CA PHE A 223 5.76 11.35 37.91
C PHE A 223 7.01 12.14 37.58
N VAL A 224 6.84 13.43 37.29
CA VAL A 224 7.92 14.29 36.82
C VAL A 224 8.06 15.50 37.75
N GLU A 225 9.23 16.15 37.68
CA GLU A 225 9.53 17.37 38.43
C GLU A 225 9.45 17.18 39.95
N THR A 226 8.76 18.07 40.67
CA THR A 226 8.62 17.98 42.14
C THR A 226 7.31 17.31 42.53
N PHE A 227 7.37 16.46 43.56
CA PHE A 227 6.21 15.89 44.23
C PHE A 227 6.20 16.40 45.67
N ASN A 228 5.14 17.07 46.08
CA ASN A 228 4.99 17.67 47.39
C ASN A 228 3.50 17.77 47.74
N VAL A 229 3.03 16.81 48.51
CA VAL A 229 1.64 16.70 48.96
C VAL A 229 1.64 16.56 50.48
N GLU A 230 0.72 17.22 51.18
CA GLU A 230 0.69 17.23 52.65
C GLU A 230 0.66 15.80 53.23
N THR A 231 1.42 15.58 54.31
CA THR A 231 1.59 14.26 54.90
C THR A 231 1.68 14.33 56.42
N HIS A 232 1.48 13.20 57.09
CA HIS A 232 1.61 13.07 58.54
C HIS A 232 2.71 12.04 58.88
N PRO A 233 3.54 12.26 59.91
CA PRO A 233 4.64 11.35 60.25
C PRO A 233 4.20 9.93 60.63
N GLU A 234 3.03 9.78 61.26
CA GLU A 234 2.57 8.50 61.83
C GLU A 234 1.41 7.85 61.07
N VAL A 235 0.70 8.61 60.23
CA VAL A 235 -0.52 8.15 59.54
C VAL A 235 -0.33 8.38 58.05
N LEU A 236 -0.62 7.38 57.23
CA LEU A 236 -0.44 7.47 55.79
C LEU A 236 -1.52 8.37 55.16
N CYS A 237 -1.10 9.53 54.65
CA CYS A 237 -1.91 10.48 53.89
C CYS A 237 -3.29 10.82 54.49
N PRO A 238 -3.36 11.30 55.75
CA PRO A 238 -4.63 11.63 56.40
C PRO A 238 -5.22 12.99 55.96
N TYR A 239 -4.37 13.87 55.41
CA TYR A 239 -4.72 15.24 55.01
C TYR A 239 -5.03 15.27 53.51
N ASP A 240 -3.97 15.35 52.70
CA ASP A 240 -4.08 15.39 51.25
C ASP A 240 -3.67 14.07 50.63
N VAL A 241 -4.39 13.65 49.60
CA VAL A 241 -4.19 12.32 49.02
C VAL A 241 -4.38 12.30 47.51
N LEU A 242 -3.39 11.76 46.83
CA LEU A 242 -3.46 11.38 45.43
C LEU A 242 -3.71 9.87 45.31
N ARG A 243 -4.76 9.48 44.59
CA ARG A 243 -5.12 8.09 44.30
C ARG A 243 -5.15 7.86 42.80
N ILE A 244 -4.65 6.71 42.39
CA ILE A 244 -4.66 6.28 40.99
C ILE A 244 -5.38 4.93 40.95
N GLU A 245 -6.41 4.81 40.13
CA GLU A 245 -7.31 3.65 40.07
C GLU A 245 -7.46 3.19 38.63
N THR A 246 -7.17 1.92 38.38
CA THR A 246 -7.54 1.21 37.15
C THR A 246 -8.73 0.29 37.46
N PRO A 247 -9.41 -0.27 36.45
CA PRO A 247 -10.47 -1.25 36.67
C PRO A 247 -10.05 -2.47 37.51
N GLU A 248 -8.74 -2.80 37.51
CA GLU A 248 -8.21 -4.01 38.14
C GLU A 248 -7.40 -3.74 39.41
N LYS A 249 -6.82 -2.55 39.55
CA LYS A 249 -5.84 -2.26 40.61
C LYS A 249 -5.88 -0.79 41.05
N GLN A 250 -5.74 -0.58 42.34
CA GLN A 250 -5.52 0.74 42.94
C GLN A 250 -4.04 0.93 43.29
N PHE A 251 -3.53 2.13 43.03
CA PHE A 251 -2.18 2.58 43.35
C PHE A 251 -2.26 3.79 44.29
N GLY A 252 -1.31 3.88 45.23
CA GLY A 252 -1.34 4.85 46.32
C GLY A 252 -2.03 4.30 47.57
N PRO A 253 -2.45 5.16 48.51
CA PRO A 253 -2.44 6.62 48.45
C PRO A 253 -1.03 7.22 48.39
N PHE A 254 -0.87 8.32 47.65
CA PHE A 254 0.39 9.05 47.54
C PHE A 254 0.31 10.41 48.24
N CYS A 255 1.29 10.70 49.09
CA CYS A 255 1.51 11.97 49.75
C CYS A 255 3.00 12.08 50.17
N GLY A 256 3.42 13.24 50.68
CA GLY A 256 4.79 13.53 51.08
C GLY A 256 5.62 14.16 49.96
N MET A 257 6.95 14.04 50.06
CA MET A 257 7.90 14.67 49.14
C MET A 257 8.61 13.69 48.19
N THR A 258 8.34 12.39 48.34
CA THR A 258 8.99 11.35 47.54
C THR A 258 8.19 11.13 46.26
N LEU A 259 8.85 11.30 45.11
CA LEU A 259 8.28 10.96 43.81
C LEU A 259 7.87 9.48 43.76
N PRO A 260 6.60 9.17 43.43
CA PRO A 260 6.20 7.80 43.18
C PRO A 260 6.96 7.18 41.99
N ALA A 261 7.21 5.87 42.05
CA ALA A 261 7.80 5.13 40.93
C ALA A 261 6.86 5.11 39.72
N THR A 262 7.42 4.93 38.53
CA THR A 262 6.66 4.76 37.29
C THR A 262 5.64 3.63 37.42
N ILE A 263 4.40 3.90 37.02
CA ILE A 263 3.27 2.96 37.13
C ILE A 263 2.89 2.46 35.74
N GLU A 264 3.10 1.17 35.50
CA GLU A 264 2.52 0.46 34.36
C GLU A 264 1.12 0.00 34.73
N THR A 265 0.08 0.60 34.13
CA THR A 265 -1.31 0.37 34.55
C THR A 265 -1.87 -0.94 34.01
N GLN A 266 -1.24 -1.51 32.97
CA GLN A 266 -1.71 -2.65 32.18
C GLN A 266 -3.14 -2.51 31.65
N THR A 267 -3.62 -1.27 31.50
CA THR A 267 -5.00 -0.95 31.08
C THR A 267 -5.01 0.29 30.19
N ASN A 268 -6.05 0.42 29.36
CA ASN A 268 -6.30 1.60 28.52
C ASN A 268 -7.11 2.70 29.25
N VAL A 269 -7.45 2.47 30.52
CA VAL A 269 -8.25 3.40 31.34
C VAL A 269 -7.61 3.56 32.71
N VAL A 270 -7.35 4.80 33.11
CA VAL A 270 -6.91 5.13 34.47
C VAL A 270 -7.60 6.37 34.99
N ASN A 271 -8.05 6.31 36.24
CA ASN A 271 -8.67 7.41 36.97
C ASN A 271 -7.70 7.92 38.04
N ILE A 272 -7.55 9.23 38.13
CA ILE A 272 -6.69 9.92 39.09
C ILE A 272 -7.58 10.82 39.93
N THR A 273 -7.57 10.63 41.24
CA THR A 273 -8.34 11.45 42.19
C THR A 273 -7.39 12.14 43.15
N PHE A 274 -7.53 13.45 43.30
CA PHE A 274 -6.76 14.25 44.25
C PHE A 274 -7.70 14.98 45.19
N LEU A 275 -7.55 14.73 46.49
CA LEU A 275 -8.36 15.31 47.56
C LEU A 275 -7.47 16.16 48.44
N THR A 276 -7.91 17.38 48.74
CA THR A 276 -7.19 18.31 49.61
C THR A 276 -8.04 18.77 50.79
N ASP A 277 -7.41 19.00 51.93
CA ASP A 277 -8.04 19.48 53.15
C ASP A 277 -8.01 21.02 53.26
N MET A 278 -8.27 21.57 54.45
CA MET A 278 -8.39 23.02 54.65
C MET A 278 -7.07 23.75 54.91
N SER A 279 -5.96 23.01 55.03
CA SER A 279 -4.64 23.50 55.41
C SER A 279 -3.58 23.12 54.38
N GLY A 280 -2.34 23.53 54.64
CA GLY A 280 -1.21 23.22 53.76
C GLY A 280 -0.97 24.25 52.66
N ALA A 281 0.31 24.46 52.33
CA ALA A 281 0.75 25.27 51.19
C ALA A 281 1.81 24.49 50.38
N HIS A 282 1.43 23.29 49.95
CA HIS A 282 2.31 22.38 49.23
C HIS A 282 2.16 22.54 47.72
N THR A 283 3.26 22.33 46.98
CA THR A 283 3.35 22.63 45.54
C THR A 283 2.65 21.60 44.64
N GLY A 284 2.26 20.45 45.18
CA GLY A 284 1.46 19.45 44.49
C GLY A 284 2.27 18.45 43.68
N TRP A 285 1.73 18.04 42.53
CA TRP A 285 2.27 16.96 41.71
C TRP A 285 2.03 17.20 40.23
N LYS A 286 2.88 16.57 39.41
CA LYS A 286 2.72 16.51 37.96
C LYS A 286 3.08 15.11 37.46
N VAL A 287 2.24 14.56 36.60
CA VAL A 287 2.41 13.24 35.99
C VAL A 287 2.30 13.36 34.48
N LYS A 288 3.25 12.74 33.79
CA LYS A 288 3.20 12.51 32.36
C LYS A 288 2.66 11.11 32.12
N TYR A 289 1.69 10.99 31.23
CA TYR A 289 1.17 9.68 30.83
C TYR A 289 1.52 9.39 29.37
N THR A 290 1.81 8.13 29.08
CA THR A 290 2.05 7.64 27.72
C THR A 290 1.31 6.33 27.52
N ALA A 291 0.72 6.15 26.35
CA ALA A 291 -0.02 4.96 25.96
C ALA A 291 0.71 4.26 24.82
N ALA A 292 1.17 3.04 25.07
CA ALA A 292 1.88 2.22 24.08
C ALA A 292 1.05 0.99 23.72
N GLY A 293 0.99 0.64 22.44
CA GLY A 293 0.33 -0.58 21.98
C GLY A 293 1.14 -1.81 22.37
N LEU A 294 0.47 -2.93 22.63
CA LEU A 294 1.16 -4.20 22.86
C LEU A 294 2.03 -4.57 21.64
N PRO A 295 3.30 -4.97 21.85
CA PRO A 295 4.18 -5.28 20.74
C PRO A 295 3.87 -6.64 20.12
N CYS A 296 3.78 -6.69 18.79
CA CYS A 296 3.71 -7.95 18.05
C CYS A 296 5.10 -8.62 17.98
N PRO A 297 5.15 -9.96 17.84
CA PRO A 297 6.39 -10.68 17.56
C PRO A 297 7.10 -10.09 16.35
N SER A 298 8.43 -9.94 16.42
CA SER A 298 9.21 -9.46 15.27
C SER A 298 9.05 -10.43 14.09
N PRO A 299 8.63 -9.95 12.91
CA PRO A 299 8.37 -10.82 11.78
C PRO A 299 9.71 -11.27 11.16
N GLU A 300 9.82 -12.57 10.91
CA GLU A 300 10.99 -13.15 10.25
C GLU A 300 10.74 -13.31 8.74
N ALA A 301 11.68 -12.85 7.94
CA ALA A 301 11.58 -13.00 6.49
C ALA A 301 11.82 -14.47 6.11
N PRO A 302 10.94 -15.10 5.31
CA PRO A 302 11.19 -16.43 4.78
C PRO A 302 12.41 -16.43 3.86
N PRO A 303 13.02 -17.60 3.57
CA PRO A 303 14.07 -17.71 2.56
C PRO A 303 13.65 -17.07 1.24
N TYR A 304 14.56 -16.31 0.63
CA TYR A 304 14.32 -15.55 -0.62
C TYR A 304 13.21 -14.49 -0.51
N GLY A 305 12.85 -14.10 0.73
CA GLY A 305 11.88 -13.06 1.02
C GLY A 305 12.51 -11.87 1.75
N ARG A 306 11.85 -10.72 1.66
CA ARG A 306 12.23 -9.47 2.32
C ARG A 306 11.02 -8.77 2.91
N ILE A 307 11.19 -8.25 4.12
CA ILE A 307 10.16 -7.53 4.86
C ILE A 307 10.42 -6.03 4.79
N ALA A 308 9.36 -5.24 4.61
CA ALA A 308 9.40 -3.78 4.69
C ALA A 308 8.10 -3.19 5.26
N PRO A 309 8.13 -2.14 6.09
CA PRO A 309 9.33 -1.54 6.69
C PRO A 309 9.96 -2.46 7.74
N VAL A 310 11.27 -2.36 7.94
CA VAL A 310 11.97 -3.04 9.06
C VAL A 310 11.96 -2.11 10.26
N GLN A 311 11.32 -2.54 11.35
CA GLN A 311 11.24 -1.78 12.61
C GLN A 311 11.90 -2.59 13.73
N ALA A 312 12.46 -1.89 14.72
CA ALA A 312 13.00 -2.54 15.93
C ALA A 312 11.88 -3.20 16.77
N GLN A 313 10.68 -2.63 16.72
CA GLN A 313 9.49 -3.15 17.38
C GLN A 313 8.26 -2.77 16.53
N TYR A 314 7.28 -3.66 16.48
CA TYR A 314 5.98 -3.42 15.84
C TYR A 314 4.91 -3.42 16.92
N SER A 315 4.04 -2.42 16.90
CA SER A 315 2.95 -2.23 17.87
C SER A 315 1.61 -2.13 17.15
N MET A 316 0.52 -2.10 17.91
CA MET A 316 -0.84 -2.06 17.37
C MET A 316 -1.00 -0.99 16.26
N GLY A 317 -1.45 -1.43 15.07
CA GLY A 317 -1.63 -0.60 13.88
C GLY A 317 -0.43 -0.54 12.93
N ASP A 318 0.75 -0.99 13.37
CA ASP A 318 1.89 -1.16 12.48
C ASP A 318 1.65 -2.33 11.52
N HIS A 319 2.27 -2.25 10.34
CA HIS A 319 2.16 -3.29 9.33
C HIS A 319 3.52 -3.58 8.70
N TYR A 320 3.63 -4.77 8.10
CA TYR A 320 4.73 -5.09 7.21
C TYR A 320 4.23 -5.76 5.94
N ALA A 321 4.94 -5.51 4.85
CA ALA A 321 4.77 -6.17 3.58
C ALA A 321 5.89 -7.19 3.37
N LEU A 322 5.55 -8.30 2.70
CA LEU A 322 6.51 -9.31 2.27
C LEU A 322 6.66 -9.26 0.75
N SER A 323 7.90 -9.30 0.28
CA SER A 323 8.27 -9.39 -1.14
C SER A 323 9.28 -10.52 -1.35
N CYS A 324 9.26 -11.16 -2.52
CA CYS A 324 10.20 -12.22 -2.86
C CYS A 324 11.31 -11.71 -3.80
N ASP A 325 12.48 -12.35 -3.76
CA ASP A 325 13.55 -12.13 -4.72
C ASP A 325 13.11 -12.56 -6.14
N ILE A 326 13.82 -12.08 -7.17
CA ILE A 326 13.51 -12.40 -8.57
C ILE A 326 13.55 -13.91 -8.79
N GLY A 327 12.52 -14.46 -9.44
CA GLY A 327 12.37 -15.90 -9.66
C GLY A 327 11.59 -16.64 -8.57
N TYR A 328 11.07 -15.91 -7.58
CA TYR A 328 10.21 -16.45 -6.51
C TYR A 328 8.87 -15.71 -6.46
N VAL A 329 7.81 -16.41 -6.07
CA VAL A 329 6.44 -15.89 -5.93
C VAL A 329 5.90 -16.11 -4.52
N LEU A 330 5.00 -15.22 -4.10
CA LEU A 330 4.36 -15.27 -2.79
C LEU A 330 3.30 -16.37 -2.75
N LEU A 331 3.39 -17.27 -1.78
CA LEU A 331 2.41 -18.31 -1.49
C LEU A 331 1.74 -18.02 -0.14
N GLU A 332 0.46 -17.65 -0.18
CA GLU A 332 -0.40 -17.43 0.99
C GLU A 332 -1.50 -18.50 0.98
N ASN A 333 -1.58 -19.32 2.03
CA ASN A 333 -2.59 -20.39 2.17
C ASN A 333 -2.72 -21.27 0.91
N GLU A 334 -1.59 -21.76 0.40
CA GLU A 334 -1.52 -22.59 -0.83
C GLU A 334 -1.95 -21.89 -2.13
N ASN A 335 -2.13 -20.56 -2.11
CA ASN A 335 -2.46 -19.78 -3.29
C ASN A 335 -1.36 -18.77 -3.62
N VAL A 336 -1.02 -18.66 -4.90
CA VAL A 336 -0.06 -17.64 -5.37
C VAL A 336 -0.76 -16.28 -5.34
N VAL A 337 -0.16 -15.31 -4.64
CA VAL A 337 -0.71 -13.96 -4.47
C VAL A 337 0.24 -12.91 -5.01
N MET A 338 -0.30 -11.78 -5.46
CA MET A 338 0.48 -10.67 -6.02
C MET A 338 1.10 -9.77 -4.93
N SER A 339 0.54 -9.75 -3.73
CA SER A 339 0.99 -8.91 -2.62
C SER A 339 0.61 -9.52 -1.28
N PHE A 340 1.48 -9.35 -0.27
CA PHE A 340 1.23 -9.76 1.10
C PHE A 340 1.48 -8.60 2.06
N VAL A 341 0.51 -8.34 2.95
CA VAL A 341 0.61 -7.35 4.03
C VAL A 341 -0.02 -7.94 5.29
N ALA A 342 0.69 -7.88 6.41
CA ALA A 342 0.18 -8.26 7.73
C ALA A 342 0.22 -7.06 8.68
N GLU A 343 -0.80 -6.94 9.52
CA GLU A 343 -1.01 -5.83 10.45
C GLU A 343 -0.99 -6.33 11.90
N CYS A 344 -0.36 -5.57 12.80
CA CYS A 344 -0.29 -5.88 14.21
C CYS A 344 -1.62 -5.53 14.90
N GLN A 345 -2.31 -6.55 15.40
CA GLN A 345 -3.64 -6.42 15.98
C GLN A 345 -3.59 -6.11 17.48
N LYS A 346 -4.73 -5.68 18.03
CA LYS A 346 -4.91 -5.35 19.45
C LYS A 346 -4.53 -6.46 20.45
N ASN A 347 -4.51 -7.71 20.01
CA ASN A 347 -4.15 -8.89 20.81
C ASN A 347 -2.66 -9.25 20.71
N ALA A 348 -1.83 -8.32 20.23
CA ALA A 348 -0.39 -8.53 20.02
C ALA A 348 -0.06 -9.66 19.02
N SER A 349 -0.95 -9.92 18.05
CA SER A 349 -0.73 -10.92 17.01
C SER A 349 -0.85 -10.32 15.61
N TRP A 350 -0.20 -10.93 14.64
CA TRP A 350 -0.30 -10.53 13.23
C TRP A 350 -1.64 -10.97 12.66
N SER A 351 -2.26 -10.12 11.84
CA SER A 351 -3.55 -10.39 11.19
C SER A 351 -3.54 -11.62 10.27
N LYS A 352 -2.35 -12.03 9.81
CA LYS A 352 -2.13 -13.15 8.91
C LYS A 352 -0.82 -13.88 9.29
N PRO A 353 -0.76 -15.21 9.11
CA PRO A 353 0.50 -15.94 9.21
C PRO A 353 1.45 -15.53 8.06
N THR A 354 2.76 -15.61 8.31
CA THR A 354 3.79 -15.25 7.32
C THR A 354 3.65 -16.12 6.06
N ALA A 355 3.52 -15.49 4.90
CA ALA A 355 3.54 -16.17 3.61
C ALA A 355 4.95 -16.71 3.26
N LYS A 356 5.02 -17.64 2.30
CA LYS A 356 6.28 -18.23 1.84
C LYS A 356 6.68 -17.66 0.48
N CYS A 357 7.98 -17.64 0.20
CA CYS A 357 8.49 -17.42 -1.15
C CYS A 357 8.86 -18.78 -1.76
N ILE A 358 8.15 -19.18 -2.81
CA ILE A 358 8.43 -20.42 -3.55
C ILE A 358 9.02 -20.08 -4.92
N ILE A 359 9.91 -20.93 -5.42
CA ILE A 359 10.53 -20.72 -6.73
C ILE A 359 9.47 -20.81 -7.83
N VAL A 360 9.59 -19.96 -8.85
CA VAL A 360 8.75 -20.01 -10.05
C VAL A 360 8.98 -21.32 -10.78
N ASP A 361 7.90 -21.92 -11.28
CA ASP A 361 7.91 -23.15 -12.06
C ASP A 361 7.20 -22.89 -13.40
N CYS A 362 7.93 -23.10 -14.50
CA CYS A 362 7.40 -22.92 -15.85
C CYS A 362 6.57 -24.12 -16.34
N GLY A 363 6.49 -25.18 -15.54
CA GLY A 363 5.86 -26.44 -15.93
C GLY A 363 6.64 -27.16 -17.04
N GLN A 364 6.07 -28.27 -17.50
CA GLN A 364 6.69 -29.06 -18.56
C GLN A 364 6.74 -28.25 -19.87
N PRO A 365 7.91 -28.21 -20.54
CA PRO A 365 8.03 -27.58 -21.84
C PRO A 365 7.13 -28.28 -22.87
N GLU A 366 6.53 -27.50 -23.77
CA GLU A 366 5.59 -28.02 -24.76
C GLU A 366 6.29 -28.93 -25.78
N ASP A 367 5.72 -30.09 -26.05
CA ASP A 367 6.23 -31.02 -27.06
C ASP A 367 6.04 -30.44 -28.47
N ILE A 368 7.05 -30.59 -29.31
CA ILE A 368 6.96 -30.23 -30.73
C ILE A 368 7.14 -31.47 -31.60
N ASP A 369 6.38 -31.54 -32.69
CA ASP A 369 6.51 -32.61 -33.67
C ASP A 369 7.94 -32.70 -34.21
N SER A 370 8.44 -33.92 -34.33
CA SER A 370 9.75 -34.22 -34.93
C SER A 370 10.94 -33.58 -34.21
N ALA A 371 10.81 -33.35 -32.90
CA ALA A 371 11.93 -33.01 -32.03
C ALA A 371 11.86 -33.73 -30.68
N ALA A 372 13.04 -33.94 -30.10
CA ALA A 372 13.19 -34.39 -28.72
C ALA A 372 13.61 -33.22 -27.83
N ILE A 373 13.15 -33.25 -26.57
CA ILE A 373 13.53 -32.28 -25.53
C ILE A 373 14.62 -32.89 -24.66
N THR A 374 15.70 -32.15 -24.43
CA THR A 374 16.75 -32.51 -23.46
C THR A 374 16.80 -31.47 -22.34
N TYR A 375 16.67 -31.91 -21.10
CA TYR A 375 16.85 -31.04 -19.94
C TYR A 375 18.33 -30.82 -19.66
N LEU A 376 18.79 -29.58 -19.68
CA LEU A 376 20.20 -29.22 -19.53
C LEU A 376 20.60 -29.01 -18.06
N THR A 377 19.69 -28.49 -17.24
CA THR A 377 20.00 -28.15 -15.83
C THR A 377 19.83 -29.34 -14.89
N GLY A 378 18.92 -30.26 -15.20
CA GLY A 378 18.67 -31.47 -14.42
C GLY A 378 17.43 -32.22 -14.92
N PRO A 379 17.29 -33.53 -14.66
CA PRO A 379 16.16 -34.32 -15.14
C PRO A 379 14.83 -33.69 -14.70
N GLU A 380 13.94 -33.40 -15.65
CA GLU A 380 12.60 -32.83 -15.42
C GLU A 380 12.58 -31.53 -14.60
N ASN A 381 13.70 -30.80 -14.52
CA ASN A 381 13.72 -29.54 -13.80
C ASN A 381 13.06 -28.43 -14.64
N THR A 382 11.99 -27.85 -14.11
CA THR A 382 11.16 -26.83 -14.74
C THR A 382 11.15 -25.51 -13.98
N THR A 383 11.94 -25.39 -12.92
CA THR A 383 11.99 -24.20 -12.05
C THR A 383 12.81 -23.05 -12.64
N TYR A 384 12.65 -21.85 -12.09
CA TYR A 384 13.34 -20.63 -12.54
C TYR A 384 14.84 -20.83 -12.79
N GLY A 385 15.30 -20.44 -13.97
CA GLY A 385 16.69 -20.63 -14.42
C GLY A 385 17.00 -22.04 -14.95
N ALA A 386 16.08 -22.99 -14.88
CA ALA A 386 16.22 -24.27 -15.59
C ALA A 386 16.27 -24.03 -17.10
N ALA A 387 17.04 -24.86 -17.80
CA ALA A 387 17.24 -24.76 -19.24
C ALA A 387 16.96 -26.08 -19.94
N VAL A 388 16.34 -25.99 -21.12
CA VAL A 388 16.03 -27.13 -22.00
C VAL A 388 16.55 -26.86 -23.41
N GLN A 389 16.78 -27.95 -24.15
CA GLN A 389 17.24 -27.94 -25.53
C GLN A 389 16.31 -28.80 -26.38
N TYR A 390 15.64 -28.18 -27.34
CA TYR A 390 14.96 -28.87 -28.43
C TYR A 390 15.98 -29.34 -29.48
N GLN A 391 15.84 -30.57 -29.94
CA GLN A 391 16.67 -31.18 -30.98
C GLN A 391 15.79 -31.88 -32.00
N CYS A 392 15.78 -31.40 -33.23
CA CYS A 392 15.02 -32.04 -34.30
C CYS A 392 15.54 -33.46 -34.58
N GLU A 393 14.64 -34.34 -35.03
CA GLU A 393 14.92 -35.74 -35.38
C GLU A 393 15.81 -35.84 -36.64
N ALA A 394 17.11 -35.68 -36.43
CA ALA A 394 18.11 -35.86 -37.46
C ALA A 394 18.18 -37.34 -37.90
N PRO A 395 18.47 -37.63 -39.19
CA PRO A 395 18.81 -36.70 -40.26
C PRO A 395 17.62 -36.29 -41.16
N SER A 396 16.38 -36.61 -40.78
CA SER A 396 15.19 -36.34 -41.60
C SER A 396 14.65 -34.92 -41.41
N TYR A 397 14.85 -34.35 -40.22
CA TYR A 397 14.48 -32.98 -39.90
C TYR A 397 15.70 -32.16 -39.49
N THR A 398 15.62 -30.85 -39.73
CA THR A 398 16.60 -29.86 -39.27
C THR A 398 15.87 -28.69 -38.64
N MET A 399 16.48 -28.10 -37.62
CA MET A 399 15.94 -26.88 -37.01
C MET A 399 16.09 -25.72 -38.00
N ARG A 400 15.08 -24.86 -38.08
CA ARG A 400 15.16 -23.61 -38.84
C ARG A 400 16.32 -22.75 -38.29
N ALA A 401 17.07 -22.10 -39.18
CA ALA A 401 18.32 -21.42 -38.84
C ALA A 401 18.18 -20.23 -37.88
N ASP A 402 16.96 -19.73 -37.66
CA ASP A 402 16.64 -18.62 -36.78
C ASP A 402 16.46 -19.02 -35.30
N SER A 403 16.48 -20.32 -35.01
CA SER A 403 16.35 -20.87 -33.66
C SER A 403 17.59 -21.67 -33.23
N SER A 404 17.99 -21.46 -31.96
CA SER A 404 19.03 -22.25 -31.30
C SER A 404 18.46 -23.49 -30.59
N GLY A 405 17.14 -23.58 -30.46
CA GLY A 405 16.44 -24.62 -29.71
C GLY A 405 16.61 -24.54 -28.19
N LYS A 406 17.33 -23.54 -27.65
CA LYS A 406 17.57 -23.40 -26.21
C LYS A 406 16.55 -22.48 -25.56
N TYR A 407 15.92 -22.95 -24.49
CA TYR A 407 14.93 -22.22 -23.70
C TYR A 407 15.30 -22.22 -22.22
N ILE A 408 14.95 -21.14 -21.52
CA ILE A 408 15.21 -20.95 -20.10
C ILE A 408 13.90 -20.58 -19.41
N CYS A 409 13.62 -21.17 -18.24
CA CYS A 409 12.48 -20.80 -17.42
C CYS A 409 12.67 -19.41 -16.81
N SER A 410 11.82 -18.46 -17.19
CA SER A 410 11.88 -17.07 -16.77
C SER A 410 11.07 -16.82 -15.49
N ASP A 411 11.28 -15.65 -14.88
CA ASP A 411 10.62 -15.19 -13.64
C ASP A 411 9.10 -15.01 -13.76
N ASP A 412 8.55 -14.93 -14.97
CA ASP A 412 7.12 -14.84 -15.24
C ASP A 412 6.46 -16.22 -15.47
N GLY A 413 7.20 -17.32 -15.28
CA GLY A 413 6.68 -18.68 -15.40
C GLY A 413 6.59 -19.19 -16.84
N PHE A 414 7.28 -18.55 -17.79
CA PHE A 414 7.32 -19.00 -19.18
C PHE A 414 8.71 -19.45 -19.63
N TRP A 415 8.74 -20.48 -20.48
CA TRP A 415 9.93 -20.89 -21.21
C TRP A 415 10.25 -19.88 -22.31
N LYS A 416 11.41 -19.24 -22.23
CA LYS A 416 11.84 -18.23 -23.20
C LYS A 416 13.10 -18.63 -23.94
N ASN A 417 13.11 -18.38 -25.25
CA ASN A 417 14.28 -18.61 -26.09
C ASN A 417 15.40 -17.59 -25.81
N THR A 418 16.53 -17.71 -26.51
CA THR A 418 17.68 -16.79 -26.35
C THR A 418 17.39 -15.33 -26.75
N LYS A 419 16.25 -15.05 -27.39
CA LYS A 419 15.76 -13.71 -27.75
C LYS A 419 14.69 -13.20 -26.76
N GLY A 420 14.30 -13.99 -25.76
CA GLY A 420 13.25 -13.64 -24.80
C GLY A 420 11.82 -13.93 -25.28
N GLU A 421 11.66 -14.69 -26.37
CA GLU A 421 10.35 -15.01 -26.96
C GLU A 421 9.87 -16.40 -26.49
N ILE A 422 8.54 -16.57 -26.42
CA ILE A 422 7.88 -17.84 -26.07
C ILE A 422 7.56 -18.72 -27.29
N THR A 423 7.95 -18.28 -28.49
CA THR A 423 7.70 -19.01 -29.74
C THR A 423 8.54 -20.28 -29.79
N LEU A 424 7.92 -21.41 -30.09
CA LEU A 424 8.59 -22.71 -30.18
C LEU A 424 9.46 -22.83 -31.45
N PRO A 425 10.51 -23.69 -31.45
CA PRO A 425 11.31 -23.93 -32.64
C PRO A 425 10.51 -24.75 -33.67
N VAL A 426 10.84 -24.57 -34.95
CA VAL A 426 10.24 -25.34 -36.06
C VAL A 426 11.27 -26.29 -36.63
N CYS A 427 10.92 -27.58 -36.68
CA CYS A 427 11.69 -28.63 -37.33
C CYS A 427 11.18 -28.84 -38.76
N GLU A 428 12.04 -28.57 -39.74
CA GLU A 428 11.70 -28.67 -41.16
C GLU A 428 12.29 -29.94 -41.80
N PRO A 429 11.53 -30.65 -42.65
CA PRO A 429 12.03 -31.76 -43.44
C PRO A 429 13.26 -31.40 -44.29
N VAL A 430 14.30 -32.24 -44.24
CA VAL A 430 15.48 -32.09 -45.10
C VAL A 430 15.14 -32.52 -46.53
N CYS A 431 15.04 -31.57 -47.45
CA CYS A 431 14.71 -31.82 -48.85
C CYS A 431 15.92 -32.20 -49.74
N GLY A 432 15.61 -32.81 -50.89
CA GLY A 432 16.53 -33.01 -52.02
C GLY A 432 17.62 -34.06 -51.80
N MET A 433 17.46 -34.91 -50.78
CA MET A 433 18.46 -35.91 -50.39
C MET A 433 18.21 -37.24 -51.10
N GLN A 434 19.11 -37.62 -52.01
CA GLN A 434 19.16 -38.97 -52.58
C GLN A 434 20.16 -39.83 -51.80
N ARG A 435 19.72 -40.93 -51.18
CA ARG A 435 20.55 -41.78 -50.31
C ARG A 435 21.03 -43.09 -50.96
N SER A 436 20.71 -43.31 -52.24
CA SER A 436 21.19 -44.45 -53.02
C SER A 436 22.58 -44.20 -53.62
N ARG A 437 23.54 -45.11 -53.39
CA ARG A 437 24.86 -45.09 -54.05
C ARG A 437 24.65 -45.34 -55.54
N ALA A 438 24.90 -44.34 -56.37
CA ALA A 438 24.80 -44.44 -57.82
C ALA A 438 25.57 -45.67 -58.34
N VAL A 439 24.88 -46.62 -58.96
CA VAL A 439 25.48 -47.69 -59.77
C VAL A 439 25.48 -47.25 -61.24
N GLU A 440 26.53 -47.65 -61.93
CA GLU A 440 27.11 -47.15 -63.18
C GLU A 440 26.16 -46.88 -64.38
N ARG A 441 26.63 -45.96 -65.24
CA ARG A 441 25.99 -45.47 -66.48
C ARG A 441 25.79 -46.60 -67.52
N ILE A 442 24.53 -46.89 -67.89
CA ILE A 442 24.19 -47.63 -69.14
C ILE A 442 23.02 -46.90 -69.86
N TYR A 443 23.03 -46.85 -71.20
CA TYR A 443 22.18 -46.00 -72.06
C TYR A 443 20.77 -46.61 -72.32
N GLY A 444 19.73 -45.77 -72.45
CA GLY A 444 18.30 -46.16 -72.58
C GLY A 444 17.56 -46.13 -71.23
N GLY A 445 16.23 -45.90 -71.22
CA GLY A 445 15.43 -45.67 -69.99
C GLY A 445 15.77 -46.63 -68.85
N ARG A 446 16.19 -46.07 -67.70
CA ARG A 446 16.82 -46.82 -66.60
C ARG A 446 15.81 -47.15 -65.52
N ARG A 447 15.90 -48.35 -64.92
CA ARG A 447 15.12 -48.71 -63.73
C ARG A 447 15.62 -47.92 -62.53
N ALA A 448 14.71 -47.29 -61.79
CA ALA A 448 15.03 -46.61 -60.55
C ALA A 448 15.37 -47.61 -59.43
N SER A 449 16.40 -47.28 -58.63
CA SER A 449 16.76 -48.04 -57.43
C SER A 449 16.01 -47.51 -56.18
N PRO A 450 15.86 -48.32 -55.12
CA PRO A 450 15.25 -47.86 -53.86
C PRO A 450 15.94 -46.60 -53.32
N GLY A 451 15.15 -45.58 -52.96
CA GLY A 451 15.65 -44.30 -52.46
C GLY A 451 16.40 -43.43 -53.49
N GLN A 452 16.30 -43.77 -54.78
CA GLN A 452 16.87 -42.94 -55.85
C GLN A 452 16.04 -41.68 -56.11
N PHE A 453 14.71 -41.80 -56.08
CA PHE A 453 13.75 -40.70 -56.22
C PHE A 453 12.75 -40.74 -55.06
N PRO A 454 13.18 -40.47 -53.82
CA PRO A 454 12.35 -40.65 -52.62
C PRO A 454 11.18 -39.66 -52.54
N TRP A 455 11.19 -38.61 -53.37
CA TRP A 455 10.09 -37.66 -53.53
C TRP A 455 9.04 -38.11 -54.54
N GLN A 456 9.27 -39.20 -55.29
CA GLN A 456 8.33 -39.65 -56.31
C GLN A 456 7.02 -40.08 -55.66
N VAL A 457 5.93 -39.55 -56.19
CA VAL A 457 4.57 -39.85 -55.76
C VAL A 457 3.78 -40.46 -56.91
N MET A 458 2.88 -41.39 -56.58
CA MET A 458 1.87 -41.91 -57.50
C MET A 458 0.47 -41.51 -57.04
N LEU A 459 -0.30 -40.90 -57.94
CA LEU A 459 -1.67 -40.49 -57.71
C LEU A 459 -2.60 -41.56 -58.27
N ILE A 460 -3.47 -42.10 -57.42
CA ILE A 460 -4.41 -43.15 -57.80
C ILE A 460 -5.84 -42.80 -57.40
N THR A 461 -6.80 -43.33 -58.15
CA THR A 461 -8.22 -43.36 -57.82
C THR A 461 -8.73 -44.79 -57.86
N GLU A 462 -10.00 -45.00 -57.53
CA GLU A 462 -10.67 -46.29 -57.75
C GLU A 462 -10.67 -46.73 -59.22
N ARG A 463 -10.56 -45.78 -60.16
CA ARG A 463 -10.55 -46.04 -61.61
C ARG A 463 -9.15 -46.37 -62.16
N GLY A 464 -8.11 -46.26 -61.33
CA GLY A 464 -6.72 -46.52 -61.71
C GLY A 464 -5.78 -45.35 -61.44
N GLU A 465 -4.59 -45.43 -62.04
CA GLU A 465 -3.53 -44.41 -61.95
C GLU A 465 -3.91 -43.15 -62.74
N LEU A 466 -3.75 -41.99 -62.11
CA LEU A 466 -3.98 -40.69 -62.74
C LEU A 466 -2.68 -40.04 -63.25
N GLY A 467 -1.58 -40.22 -62.50
CA GLY A 467 -0.31 -39.60 -62.82
C GLY A 467 0.67 -39.64 -61.66
N GLY A 468 1.75 -38.86 -61.81
CA GLY A 468 2.81 -38.69 -60.83
C GLY A 468 2.73 -37.37 -60.07
N GLY A 469 3.60 -37.25 -59.08
CA GLY A 469 3.79 -36.04 -58.30
C GLY A 469 5.12 -36.04 -57.56
N SER A 470 5.36 -34.98 -56.82
CA SER A 470 6.57 -34.78 -56.02
C SER A 470 6.22 -34.38 -54.59
N LEU A 471 6.76 -35.08 -53.59
CA LEU A 471 6.59 -34.71 -52.19
C LEU A 471 7.35 -33.40 -51.90
N LEU A 472 6.64 -32.40 -51.36
CA LEU A 472 7.16 -31.18 -50.78
C LEU A 472 6.95 -31.24 -49.26
N TYR A 473 7.99 -30.89 -48.49
CA TYR A 473 8.00 -31.04 -47.03
C TYR A 473 7.56 -32.47 -46.61
N ASP A 474 6.68 -32.60 -45.64
CA ASP A 474 6.16 -33.87 -45.13
C ASP A 474 4.64 -34.01 -45.32
N ARG A 475 3.97 -33.02 -45.92
CA ARG A 475 2.49 -32.99 -46.03
C ARG A 475 1.97 -32.45 -47.37
N TRP A 476 2.84 -32.13 -48.33
CA TRP A 476 2.41 -31.51 -49.58
C TRP A 476 2.88 -32.30 -50.79
N VAL A 477 2.07 -32.37 -51.84
CA VAL A 477 2.45 -32.97 -53.13
C VAL A 477 2.26 -31.96 -54.24
N LEU A 478 3.30 -31.78 -55.04
CA LEU A 478 3.31 -30.99 -56.26
C LEU A 478 2.99 -31.88 -57.47
N THR A 479 2.02 -31.49 -58.29
CA THR A 479 1.62 -32.22 -59.51
C THR A 479 1.10 -31.24 -60.57
N ALA A 480 0.68 -31.75 -61.72
CA ALA A 480 0.07 -30.97 -62.79
C ALA A 480 -1.42 -30.77 -62.50
N ALA A 481 -1.97 -29.61 -62.87
CA ALA A 481 -3.39 -29.32 -62.69
C ALA A 481 -4.29 -30.27 -63.47
N HIS A 482 -3.92 -30.63 -64.71
CA HIS A 482 -4.72 -31.50 -65.56
C HIS A 482 -4.89 -32.92 -64.97
N VAL A 483 -3.93 -33.38 -64.15
CA VAL A 483 -3.99 -34.69 -63.48
C VAL A 483 -5.14 -34.74 -62.46
N VAL A 484 -5.45 -33.61 -61.83
CA VAL A 484 -6.43 -33.52 -60.74
C VAL A 484 -7.64 -32.64 -61.06
N ALA A 485 -7.70 -32.02 -62.24
CA ALA A 485 -8.77 -31.10 -62.63
C ALA A 485 -10.18 -31.72 -62.59
N GLU A 486 -10.30 -33.01 -62.86
CA GLU A 486 -11.57 -33.75 -62.80
C GLU A 486 -11.87 -34.32 -61.40
N GLN A 487 -10.90 -34.29 -60.48
CA GLN A 487 -11.02 -34.83 -59.12
C GLN A 487 -11.54 -33.78 -58.15
N ARG A 488 -12.83 -33.43 -58.28
CA ARG A 488 -13.49 -32.43 -57.41
C ARG A 488 -13.64 -32.88 -55.95
N ASN A 489 -13.55 -34.18 -55.69
CA ASN A 489 -13.64 -34.75 -54.35
C ASN A 489 -12.25 -35.27 -53.90
N PRO A 490 -11.61 -34.65 -52.89
CA PRO A 490 -10.34 -35.13 -52.33
C PRO A 490 -10.37 -36.60 -51.91
N SER A 491 -11.48 -37.11 -51.38
CA SER A 491 -11.59 -38.48 -50.85
C SER A 491 -11.45 -39.58 -51.91
N THR A 492 -11.60 -39.26 -53.20
CA THR A 492 -11.41 -40.25 -54.28
C THR A 492 -9.95 -40.39 -54.70
N LEU A 493 -9.08 -39.48 -54.25
CA LEU A 493 -7.67 -39.43 -54.58
C LEU A 493 -6.83 -39.98 -53.44
N ARG A 494 -5.93 -40.90 -53.76
CA ARG A 494 -4.98 -41.47 -52.80
C ARG A 494 -3.56 -41.31 -53.30
N ILE A 495 -2.66 -41.08 -52.37
CA ILE A 495 -1.26 -40.76 -52.61
C ILE A 495 -0.41 -41.93 -52.15
N LYS A 496 0.33 -42.55 -53.08
CA LYS A 496 1.29 -43.62 -52.76
C LYS A 496 2.73 -43.12 -52.84
N LEU A 497 3.50 -43.37 -51.79
CA LEU A 497 4.92 -43.00 -51.65
C LEU A 497 5.80 -44.21 -51.37
N GLY A 498 7.11 -44.08 -51.63
CA GLY A 498 8.11 -45.12 -51.34
C GLY A 498 8.00 -46.36 -52.24
N ILE A 499 7.21 -46.28 -53.32
CA ILE A 499 6.92 -47.37 -54.24
C ILE A 499 7.78 -47.28 -55.51
N LEU A 500 8.31 -48.42 -55.95
CA LEU A 500 8.99 -48.55 -57.25
C LEU A 500 8.20 -49.42 -58.22
N ASN A 501 7.67 -50.55 -57.75
CA ASN A 501 6.86 -51.47 -58.54
C ASN A 501 5.39 -51.24 -58.22
N LYS A 502 4.55 -50.99 -59.24
CA LYS A 502 3.10 -50.73 -59.09
C LYS A 502 2.34 -51.78 -58.29
N TYR A 503 2.81 -53.03 -58.32
CA TYR A 503 2.20 -54.16 -57.61
C TYR A 503 2.89 -54.49 -56.28
N SER A 504 3.85 -53.66 -55.83
CA SER A 504 4.44 -53.81 -54.51
C SER A 504 3.39 -53.66 -53.42
N VAL A 505 3.48 -54.47 -52.38
CA VAL A 505 2.71 -54.31 -51.14
C VAL A 505 3.39 -53.38 -50.14
N HIS A 506 4.65 -53.02 -50.39
CA HIS A 506 5.43 -52.11 -49.56
C HIS A 506 5.34 -50.70 -50.16
N TYR A 507 4.46 -49.88 -49.59
CA TYR A 507 4.25 -48.47 -49.90
C TYR A 507 3.61 -47.77 -48.71
N GLU A 508 3.76 -46.45 -48.63
CA GLU A 508 2.95 -45.61 -47.74
C GLU A 508 1.80 -45.03 -48.54
N GLU A 509 0.57 -45.14 -48.02
CA GLU A 509 -0.63 -44.57 -48.64
C GLU A 509 -1.26 -43.54 -47.72
N ILE A 510 -1.48 -42.34 -48.26
CA ILE A 510 -1.99 -41.20 -47.49
C ILE A 510 -3.19 -40.59 -48.22
N GLN A 511 -4.20 -40.22 -47.44
CA GLN A 511 -5.41 -39.56 -47.92
C GLN A 511 -5.15 -38.08 -48.20
N VAL A 512 -5.95 -37.53 -49.10
CA VAL A 512 -5.89 -36.12 -49.48
C VAL A 512 -6.88 -35.31 -48.66
N GLU A 513 -6.38 -34.28 -47.98
CA GLU A 513 -7.20 -33.28 -47.27
C GLU A 513 -7.82 -32.30 -48.27
N LYS A 514 -7.00 -31.74 -49.17
CA LYS A 514 -7.42 -30.68 -50.08
C LYS A 514 -6.55 -30.59 -51.34
N ILE A 515 -7.17 -30.18 -52.44
CA ILE A 515 -6.52 -29.97 -53.74
C ILE A 515 -6.59 -28.48 -54.09
N PHE A 516 -5.47 -27.91 -54.53
CA PHE A 516 -5.31 -26.53 -54.93
C PHE A 516 -4.83 -26.48 -56.38
N ILE A 517 -5.74 -26.14 -57.29
CA ILE A 517 -5.42 -25.93 -58.71
C ILE A 517 -5.10 -24.45 -58.90
N HIS A 518 -4.05 -24.13 -59.65
CA HIS A 518 -3.71 -22.75 -59.96
C HIS A 518 -4.86 -22.04 -60.68
N GLU A 519 -5.23 -20.86 -60.21
CA GLU A 519 -6.39 -20.07 -60.67
C GLU A 519 -6.32 -19.69 -62.16
N GLY A 520 -5.10 -19.59 -62.71
CA GLY A 520 -4.85 -19.34 -64.12
C GLY A 520 -5.02 -20.56 -65.04
N TYR A 521 -5.15 -21.78 -64.50
CA TYR A 521 -5.26 -22.99 -65.29
C TYR A 521 -6.61 -23.11 -65.99
N LYS A 522 -6.61 -23.45 -67.28
CA LYS A 522 -7.81 -23.73 -68.07
C LYS A 522 -7.64 -25.05 -68.81
N ASN A 523 -8.58 -25.97 -68.62
CA ASN A 523 -8.57 -27.24 -69.33
C ASN A 523 -9.22 -27.08 -70.72
N ASP A 524 -8.52 -26.42 -71.64
CA ASP A 524 -8.98 -26.21 -73.02
C ASP A 524 -8.38 -27.21 -74.03
N LEU A 525 -7.55 -28.16 -73.55
CA LEU A 525 -6.85 -29.22 -74.30
C LEU A 525 -5.83 -28.72 -75.35
N VAL A 526 -5.53 -27.42 -75.39
CA VAL A 526 -4.60 -26.84 -76.38
C VAL A 526 -3.58 -25.89 -75.74
N ASN A 527 -3.95 -25.20 -74.67
CA ASN A 527 -3.11 -24.27 -73.92
C ASN A 527 -3.02 -24.71 -72.46
N PHE A 528 -2.02 -25.53 -72.14
CA PHE A 528 -1.74 -26.02 -70.78
C PHE A 528 -1.02 -24.97 -69.92
N ASP A 529 -1.25 -23.68 -70.14
CA ASP A 529 -0.64 -22.64 -69.32
C ASP A 529 -1.12 -22.74 -67.88
N ASN A 530 -0.20 -22.51 -66.93
CA ASN A 530 -0.46 -22.68 -65.50
C ASN A 530 -0.89 -24.09 -65.08
N ASP A 531 -0.43 -25.13 -65.78
CA ASP A 531 -0.69 -26.53 -65.44
C ASP A 531 0.10 -27.00 -64.20
N ILE A 532 -0.34 -26.54 -63.02
CA ILE A 532 0.25 -26.83 -61.71
C ILE A 532 -0.84 -26.92 -60.63
N ALA A 533 -0.67 -27.88 -59.74
CA ALA A 533 -1.52 -28.06 -58.57
C ALA A 533 -0.72 -28.50 -57.34
N LEU A 534 -1.22 -28.13 -56.16
CA LEU A 534 -0.77 -28.60 -54.87
C LEU A 534 -1.84 -29.47 -54.20
N ILE A 535 -1.39 -30.51 -53.53
CA ILE A 535 -2.24 -31.42 -52.78
C ILE A 535 -1.77 -31.40 -51.33
N LYS A 536 -2.66 -31.08 -50.40
CA LYS A 536 -2.42 -31.18 -48.96
C LYS A 536 -2.84 -32.56 -48.47
N LEU A 537 -1.95 -33.24 -47.76
CA LEU A 537 -2.17 -34.54 -47.18
C LEU A 537 -2.81 -34.42 -45.78
N GLU A 538 -3.66 -35.37 -45.41
CA GLU A 538 -4.36 -35.38 -44.11
C GLU A 538 -3.39 -35.51 -42.93
N HIS A 539 -2.30 -36.27 -43.10
CA HIS A 539 -1.27 -36.50 -42.08
C HIS A 539 0.13 -36.33 -42.66
N LYS A 540 1.11 -36.10 -41.76
CA LYS A 540 2.52 -36.04 -42.13
C LYS A 540 2.98 -37.43 -42.59
N VAL A 541 3.80 -37.45 -43.63
CA VAL A 541 4.39 -38.68 -44.17
C VAL A 541 5.59 -39.10 -43.31
N PRO A 542 5.73 -40.38 -42.95
CA PRO A 542 6.92 -40.85 -42.23
C PRO A 542 8.17 -40.78 -43.13
N LEU A 543 9.01 -39.77 -42.90
CA LEU A 543 10.22 -39.54 -43.67
C LEU A 543 11.26 -40.64 -43.42
N SER A 544 11.83 -41.17 -44.50
CA SER A 544 12.78 -42.29 -44.47
C SER A 544 13.80 -42.18 -45.60
N THR A 545 14.60 -43.23 -45.82
CA THR A 545 15.54 -43.29 -46.95
C THR A 545 14.84 -43.46 -48.30
N THR A 546 13.59 -43.94 -48.31
CA THR A 546 12.79 -44.16 -49.53
C THR A 546 11.68 -43.13 -49.70
N ILE A 547 11.41 -42.31 -48.68
CA ILE A 547 10.40 -41.24 -48.71
C ILE A 547 11.01 -39.96 -48.14
N ALA A 548 11.24 -38.97 -48.99
CA ALA A 548 11.84 -37.70 -48.61
C ALA A 548 11.46 -36.61 -49.62
N PRO A 549 11.25 -35.36 -49.20
CA PRO A 549 10.81 -34.32 -50.11
C PRO A 549 11.88 -33.89 -51.12
N ILE A 550 11.43 -33.35 -52.24
CA ILE A 550 12.28 -32.62 -53.20
C ILE A 550 12.41 -31.16 -52.77
N CYS A 551 13.52 -30.50 -53.09
CA CYS A 551 13.66 -29.07 -52.81
C CYS A 551 12.96 -28.21 -53.86
N LEU A 552 12.41 -27.08 -53.42
CA LEU A 552 11.97 -26.01 -54.30
C LEU A 552 13.15 -25.14 -54.74
N PRO A 553 13.21 -24.70 -56.01
CA PRO A 553 14.22 -23.79 -56.52
C PRO A 553 14.31 -22.50 -55.69
N ARG A 554 15.52 -22.11 -55.29
CA ARG A 554 15.77 -20.83 -54.60
C ARG A 554 15.46 -19.63 -55.50
N LYS A 555 15.12 -18.49 -54.90
CA LYS A 555 15.00 -17.22 -55.61
C LYS A 555 16.30 -16.90 -56.37
N GLY A 556 16.19 -16.69 -57.68
CA GLY A 556 17.34 -16.45 -58.56
C GLY A 556 18.03 -17.71 -59.09
N PHE A 557 17.48 -18.91 -58.85
CA PHE A 557 17.91 -20.13 -59.55
C PHE A 557 17.69 -19.97 -61.06
N GLN A 558 18.76 -20.03 -61.85
CA GLN A 558 18.71 -19.91 -63.30
C GLN A 558 19.10 -21.25 -63.94
N MET A 559 18.20 -21.77 -64.77
CA MET A 559 18.49 -22.90 -65.65
C MET A 559 19.15 -22.41 -66.92
N LYS A 560 20.18 -23.10 -67.38
CA LYS A 560 20.82 -22.85 -68.67
C LYS A 560 20.33 -23.85 -69.70
N ALA A 561 20.29 -23.43 -70.96
CA ALA A 561 20.13 -24.36 -72.06
C ALA A 561 21.24 -25.41 -72.00
N SER A 562 20.91 -26.66 -72.33
CA SER A 562 21.79 -27.83 -72.23
C SER A 562 22.11 -28.32 -70.82
N ASP A 563 21.52 -27.74 -69.76
CA ASP A 563 21.60 -28.35 -68.43
C ASP A 563 20.99 -29.75 -68.46
N THR A 564 21.66 -30.70 -67.80
CA THR A 564 21.18 -32.09 -67.69
C THR A 564 20.15 -32.19 -66.58
N VAL A 565 18.99 -32.70 -66.93
CA VAL A 565 17.83 -32.83 -66.03
C VAL A 565 17.32 -34.27 -66.06
N THR A 566 16.72 -34.72 -64.98
CA THR A 566 16.21 -36.09 -64.84
C THR A 566 14.70 -36.08 -64.70
N VAL A 567 14.02 -36.86 -65.53
CA VAL A 567 12.58 -37.15 -65.37
C VAL A 567 12.40 -38.58 -64.92
N SER A 568 11.45 -38.82 -64.02
CA SER A 568 11.08 -40.15 -63.54
C SER A 568 9.58 -40.38 -63.55
N GLY A 569 9.16 -41.60 -63.87
CA GLY A 569 7.75 -41.98 -63.90
C GLY A 569 7.50 -43.40 -64.40
N TRP A 570 6.23 -43.75 -64.54
CA TRP A 570 5.78 -45.07 -64.97
C TRP A 570 5.03 -45.06 -66.31
N GLY A 571 5.26 -44.03 -67.11
CA GLY A 571 4.65 -43.80 -68.40
C GLY A 571 4.97 -44.87 -69.43
N ARG A 572 4.38 -44.70 -70.62
CA ARG A 572 4.55 -45.63 -71.74
C ARG A 572 6.01 -45.71 -72.18
N THR A 573 6.45 -46.93 -72.44
CA THR A 573 7.78 -47.23 -72.97
C THR A 573 7.71 -47.56 -74.47
N GLU A 574 8.84 -47.92 -75.08
CA GLU A 574 8.93 -48.35 -76.49
C GLU A 574 7.96 -49.49 -76.86
N SER A 575 7.54 -50.31 -75.88
CA SER A 575 6.53 -51.37 -76.04
C SER A 575 5.08 -50.86 -76.12
N ARG A 576 4.86 -49.53 -76.11
CA ARG A 576 3.56 -48.85 -76.04
C ARG A 576 2.71 -49.14 -74.79
N SER A 577 3.23 -49.92 -73.85
CA SER A 577 2.62 -50.19 -72.54
C SER A 577 3.31 -49.38 -71.43
N SER A 578 2.54 -49.02 -70.40
CA SER A 578 3.05 -48.37 -69.18
C SER A 578 3.99 -49.31 -68.42
N SER A 579 5.07 -48.76 -67.87
CA SER A 579 6.01 -49.56 -67.08
C SER A 579 5.41 -49.96 -65.73
N VAL A 580 5.67 -51.21 -65.31
CA VAL A 580 5.34 -51.70 -63.96
C VAL A 580 6.32 -51.18 -62.91
N VAL A 581 7.55 -50.88 -63.31
CA VAL A 581 8.64 -50.40 -62.43
C VAL A 581 8.96 -48.94 -62.76
N LEU A 582 9.29 -48.14 -61.75
CA LEU A 582 9.66 -46.73 -61.92
C LEU A 582 10.90 -46.64 -62.82
N LEU A 583 10.78 -45.86 -63.89
CA LEU A 583 11.86 -45.59 -64.81
C LEU A 583 12.31 -44.13 -64.68
N TYR A 584 13.52 -43.86 -65.14
CA TYR A 584 14.02 -42.50 -65.29
C TYR A 584 14.91 -42.36 -66.53
N THR A 585 15.03 -41.13 -67.03
CA THR A 585 15.96 -40.78 -68.09
C THR A 585 16.54 -39.38 -67.87
N GLU A 586 17.75 -39.17 -68.37
CA GLU A 586 18.41 -37.87 -68.43
C GLU A 586 18.06 -37.19 -69.76
N LEU A 587 17.63 -35.93 -69.67
CA LEU A 587 17.25 -35.06 -70.79
C LEU A 587 18.08 -33.77 -70.73
N MET A 588 18.09 -33.01 -71.83
CA MET A 588 18.69 -31.68 -71.87
C MET A 588 17.61 -30.62 -71.91
N VAL A 589 17.81 -29.53 -71.15
CA VAL A 589 16.95 -28.34 -71.23
C VAL A 589 17.11 -27.69 -72.60
N ILE A 590 16.00 -27.49 -73.29
CA ILE A 590 15.95 -26.83 -74.60
C ILE A 590 15.74 -25.34 -74.40
N ASN A 591 16.38 -24.54 -75.27
CA ASN A 591 16.20 -23.09 -75.25
C ASN A 591 14.72 -22.72 -75.51
N GLN A 592 14.20 -21.72 -74.79
CA GLN A 592 12.80 -21.31 -74.89
C GLN A 592 12.36 -21.00 -76.32
N LYS A 593 13.17 -20.26 -77.09
CA LYS A 593 12.88 -19.92 -78.49
C LYS A 593 12.85 -21.17 -79.37
N GLN A 594 13.85 -22.06 -79.20
CA GLN A 594 13.90 -23.32 -79.94
C GLN A 594 12.68 -24.19 -79.66
N CYS A 595 12.21 -24.24 -78.41
CA CYS A 595 11.01 -24.99 -78.10
C CYS A 595 9.75 -24.38 -78.72
N ALA A 596 9.56 -23.06 -78.61
CA ALA A 596 8.42 -22.39 -79.22
C ALA A 596 8.40 -22.59 -80.74
N ASP A 597 9.56 -22.45 -81.41
CA ASP A 597 9.71 -22.65 -82.85
C ASP A 597 9.39 -24.11 -83.25
N ALA A 598 9.73 -25.10 -82.43
CA ALA A 598 9.43 -26.52 -82.67
C ALA A 598 7.93 -26.86 -82.67
N TYR A 599 7.10 -26.00 -82.07
CA TYR A 599 5.64 -26.18 -81.96
C TYR A 599 4.82 -25.14 -82.73
N ALA A 600 5.42 -24.07 -83.26
CA ALA A 600 4.73 -22.94 -83.90
C ALA A 600 3.80 -23.32 -85.07
N ASN A 601 4.10 -24.40 -85.80
CA ASN A 601 3.31 -24.89 -86.94
C ASN A 601 2.59 -26.23 -86.65
N LYS A 602 2.54 -26.66 -85.39
CA LYS A 602 1.89 -27.92 -84.99
C LYS A 602 0.53 -27.63 -84.37
N SER A 603 -0.44 -28.49 -84.66
CA SER A 603 -1.81 -28.37 -84.17
C SER A 603 -2.31 -29.68 -83.60
N HIS A 604 -3.10 -29.61 -82.53
CA HIS A 604 -3.86 -30.75 -82.01
C HIS A 604 -5.35 -30.55 -82.35
N ASN A 605 -5.96 -31.51 -83.05
CA ASN A 605 -7.35 -31.44 -83.52
C ASN A 605 -7.73 -30.12 -84.24
N GLY A 606 -6.80 -29.56 -85.02
CA GLY A 606 -6.99 -28.32 -85.78
C GLY A 606 -6.74 -27.02 -85.01
N ASN A 607 -6.43 -27.10 -83.70
CA ASN A 607 -6.08 -25.94 -82.89
C ASN A 607 -4.55 -25.82 -82.71
N PRO A 608 -3.95 -24.61 -82.83
CA PRO A 608 -2.50 -24.43 -82.73
C PRO A 608 -2.01 -24.65 -81.31
N LEU A 609 -0.93 -25.42 -81.15
CA LEU A 609 -0.29 -25.63 -79.86
C LEU A 609 0.51 -24.38 -79.43
N VAL A 610 0.42 -24.00 -78.16
CA VAL A 610 1.07 -22.80 -77.62
C VAL A 610 2.03 -23.18 -76.49
N VAL A 611 3.29 -22.76 -76.63
CA VAL A 611 4.31 -22.85 -75.57
C VAL A 611 4.46 -21.47 -74.94
N THR A 612 4.14 -21.33 -73.65
CA THR A 612 4.21 -20.06 -72.92
C THR A 612 5.54 -19.90 -72.17
N GLU A 613 5.81 -18.69 -71.64
CA GLU A 613 6.98 -18.43 -70.78
C GLU A 613 6.92 -19.19 -69.44
N ASN A 614 5.74 -19.66 -69.05
CA ASN A 614 5.54 -20.51 -67.88
C ASN A 614 5.83 -21.99 -68.15
N MET A 615 6.24 -22.32 -69.36
CA MET A 615 6.64 -23.66 -69.75
C MET A 615 8.16 -23.69 -69.99
N LEU A 616 8.72 -24.88 -69.88
CA LEU A 616 10.07 -25.20 -70.33
C LEU A 616 10.02 -26.53 -71.08
N CYS A 617 11.02 -26.77 -71.92
CA CYS A 617 11.10 -28.00 -72.69
C CYS A 617 12.38 -28.75 -72.39
N ALA A 618 12.28 -30.07 -72.34
CA ALA A 618 13.42 -30.94 -72.19
C ALA A 618 13.27 -32.14 -73.13
N GLY A 619 14.38 -32.59 -73.71
CA GLY A 619 14.36 -33.72 -74.62
C GLY A 619 15.76 -34.09 -75.11
N ALA A 620 15.83 -35.13 -75.94
CA ALA A 620 17.03 -35.47 -76.70
C ALA A 620 16.89 -34.99 -78.15
N GLU A 621 17.91 -34.33 -78.71
CA GLU A 621 17.87 -33.80 -80.08
C GLU A 621 17.61 -34.89 -81.14
N GLU A 622 18.17 -36.08 -80.93
CA GLU A 622 18.05 -37.25 -81.82
C GLU A 622 16.71 -38.00 -81.66
N GLY A 623 15.86 -37.61 -80.70
CA GLY A 623 14.69 -38.39 -80.28
C GLY A 623 15.06 -39.60 -79.41
N GLY A 624 14.13 -40.53 -79.22
CA GLY A 624 14.34 -41.78 -78.48
C GLY A 624 14.29 -41.71 -76.95
N ARG A 625 14.36 -40.51 -76.34
CA ARG A 625 14.24 -40.31 -74.88
C ARG A 625 13.36 -39.11 -74.58
N ASP A 626 12.27 -39.34 -73.85
CA ASP A 626 11.31 -38.31 -73.45
C ASP A 626 10.44 -38.79 -72.26
N ALA A 627 9.71 -37.87 -71.62
CA ALA A 627 8.56 -38.24 -70.80
C ALA A 627 7.39 -38.65 -71.71
N CYS A 628 6.56 -39.59 -71.27
CA CYS A 628 5.45 -40.06 -72.10
C CYS A 628 4.14 -40.20 -71.31
N HIS A 629 3.06 -40.57 -72.02
CA HIS A 629 1.74 -40.79 -71.43
C HIS A 629 1.83 -41.68 -70.17
N GLY A 630 1.35 -41.17 -69.04
CA GLY A 630 1.45 -41.81 -67.72
C GLY A 630 2.52 -41.22 -66.81
N ASP A 631 3.38 -40.32 -67.31
CA ASP A 631 4.33 -39.55 -66.50
C ASP A 631 3.77 -38.18 -66.07
N SER A 632 2.56 -37.81 -66.51
CA SER A 632 1.88 -36.54 -66.21
C SER A 632 1.90 -36.19 -64.73
N GLY A 633 2.27 -34.96 -64.41
CA GLY A 633 2.44 -34.49 -63.02
C GLY A 633 3.74 -34.93 -62.35
N GLY A 634 4.51 -35.83 -62.97
CA GLY A 634 5.79 -36.30 -62.46
C GLY A 634 6.88 -35.21 -62.43
N PRO A 635 7.92 -35.40 -61.59
CA PRO A 635 8.98 -34.43 -61.43
C PRO A 635 9.97 -34.42 -62.60
N LEU A 636 10.35 -33.22 -63.03
CA LEU A 636 11.62 -32.95 -63.71
C LEU A 636 12.57 -32.32 -62.68
N VAL A 637 13.66 -33.01 -62.37
CA VAL A 637 14.61 -32.59 -61.32
C VAL A 637 16.01 -32.30 -61.85
N VAL A 638 16.73 -31.47 -61.12
CA VAL A 638 18.13 -31.16 -61.36
C VAL A 638 18.94 -31.26 -60.06
N LEU A 639 20.15 -31.77 -60.16
CA LEU A 639 21.09 -31.80 -59.04
C LEU A 639 21.88 -30.49 -59.02
N ASP A 640 21.71 -29.71 -57.95
CA ASP A 640 22.55 -28.53 -57.74
C ASP A 640 23.94 -28.95 -57.24
N ALA A 641 24.97 -28.59 -58.00
CA ALA A 641 26.35 -28.95 -57.67
C ALA A 641 26.83 -28.31 -56.36
N GLN A 642 26.31 -27.13 -55.99
CA GLN A 642 26.74 -26.39 -54.81
C GLN A 642 26.21 -27.02 -53.52
N THR A 643 24.89 -27.21 -53.45
CA THR A 643 24.24 -27.76 -52.24
C THR A 643 24.23 -29.29 -52.20
N ARG A 644 24.55 -29.96 -53.33
CA ARG A 644 24.43 -31.42 -53.51
C ARG A 644 23.02 -31.93 -53.25
N LYS A 645 22.01 -31.08 -53.45
CA LYS A 645 20.59 -31.38 -53.31
C LYS A 645 19.89 -31.37 -54.66
N TRP A 646 18.85 -32.18 -54.76
CA TRP A 646 17.96 -32.21 -55.92
C TRP A 646 16.84 -31.19 -55.79
N PHE A 647 16.51 -30.53 -56.90
CA PHE A 647 15.47 -29.51 -56.99
C PHE A 647 14.46 -29.88 -58.08
N VAL A 648 13.17 -29.66 -57.83
CA VAL A 648 12.13 -29.79 -58.85
C VAL A 648 12.04 -28.49 -59.67
N ILE A 649 12.30 -28.59 -60.96
CA ILE A 649 12.36 -27.43 -61.87
C ILE A 649 11.21 -27.45 -62.88
N GLY A 650 10.65 -28.63 -63.13
CA GLY A 650 9.57 -28.84 -64.06
C GLY A 650 8.57 -29.87 -63.54
N ILE A 651 7.34 -29.79 -64.04
CA ILE A 651 6.28 -30.77 -63.84
C ILE A 651 5.87 -31.27 -65.22
N VAL A 652 5.83 -32.58 -65.45
CA VAL A 652 5.41 -33.14 -66.75
C VAL A 652 3.99 -32.66 -67.07
N SER A 653 3.83 -31.89 -68.14
CA SER A 653 2.55 -31.28 -68.52
C SER A 653 1.98 -31.92 -69.78
N TRP A 654 2.61 -31.75 -70.95
CA TRP A 654 2.12 -32.30 -72.21
C TRP A 654 3.23 -32.57 -73.23
N ALA A 655 2.92 -33.40 -74.22
CA ALA A 655 3.74 -33.67 -75.40
C ALA A 655 2.83 -34.06 -76.58
N LEU A 656 3.27 -33.82 -77.83
CA LEU A 656 2.50 -34.21 -79.03
C LEU A 656 2.70 -35.70 -79.36
N ASP A 657 3.94 -36.11 -79.59
CA ASP A 657 4.36 -37.51 -79.67
C ASP A 657 5.60 -37.74 -78.79
N CYS A 658 5.65 -38.86 -78.07
CA CYS A 658 6.78 -39.18 -77.21
C CYS A 658 8.00 -39.61 -78.01
N ALA A 659 9.19 -39.12 -77.63
CA ALA A 659 10.48 -39.61 -78.13
C ALA A 659 10.69 -39.46 -79.66
N VAL A 660 10.01 -38.51 -80.29
CA VAL A 660 10.20 -38.17 -81.71
C VAL A 660 11.23 -37.05 -81.85
N ALA A 661 12.18 -37.20 -82.77
CA ALA A 661 13.19 -36.17 -83.05
C ALA A 661 12.52 -34.83 -83.42
N GLY A 662 12.94 -33.74 -82.79
CA GLY A 662 12.33 -32.41 -82.98
C GLY A 662 10.94 -32.23 -82.34
N GLN A 663 10.52 -33.15 -81.46
CA GLN A 663 9.41 -32.97 -80.54
C GLN A 663 9.94 -33.12 -79.11
N TYR A 664 9.75 -32.09 -78.28
CA TYR A 664 10.28 -32.05 -76.91
C TYR A 664 9.15 -32.15 -75.89
N GLY A 665 9.34 -32.90 -74.80
CA GLY A 665 8.41 -32.85 -73.67
C GLY A 665 8.29 -31.42 -73.12
N VAL A 666 7.06 -30.99 -72.85
CA VAL A 666 6.75 -29.67 -72.30
C VAL A 666 6.37 -29.81 -70.83
N TYR A 667 7.00 -28.99 -70.00
CA TYR A 667 6.91 -29.04 -68.55
C TYR A 667 6.50 -27.68 -67.99
N THR A 668 5.70 -27.66 -66.94
CA THR A 668 5.39 -26.44 -66.20
C THR A 668 6.64 -25.95 -65.47
N ARG A 669 7.06 -24.71 -65.71
CA ARG A 669 8.27 -24.10 -65.15
C ARG A 669 8.05 -23.71 -63.68
N VAL A 670 8.47 -24.57 -62.75
CA VAL A 670 8.22 -24.41 -61.31
C VAL A 670 8.78 -23.10 -60.75
N THR A 671 9.90 -22.60 -61.28
CA THR A 671 10.52 -21.34 -60.83
C THR A 671 9.59 -20.13 -60.93
N ASN A 672 8.62 -20.14 -61.87
CA ASN A 672 7.67 -19.04 -62.03
C ASN A 672 6.55 -19.09 -60.96
N TYR A 673 6.34 -20.24 -60.32
CA TYR A 673 5.25 -20.49 -59.39
C TYR A 673 5.69 -20.57 -57.92
N ILE A 674 6.98 -20.35 -57.61
CA ILE A 674 7.47 -20.36 -56.22
C ILE A 674 6.63 -19.47 -55.29
N PRO A 675 6.29 -18.21 -55.64
CA PRO A 675 5.47 -17.37 -54.76
C PRO A 675 4.07 -17.95 -54.51
N TRP A 676 3.46 -18.56 -55.53
CA TRP A 676 2.15 -19.21 -55.42
C TRP A 676 2.22 -20.46 -54.54
N ILE A 677 3.27 -21.27 -54.70
CA ILE A 677 3.50 -22.47 -53.88
C ILE A 677 3.69 -22.08 -52.41
N GLU A 678 4.60 -21.15 -52.12
CA GLU A 678 4.90 -20.70 -50.76
C GLU A 678 3.69 -20.05 -50.09
N SER A 679 2.96 -19.19 -50.81
CA SER A 679 1.73 -18.54 -50.31
C SER A 679 0.63 -19.55 -50.00
N THR A 680 0.45 -20.55 -50.87
CA THR A 680 -0.57 -21.59 -50.67
C THR A 680 -0.24 -22.47 -49.47
N ILE A 681 1.01 -22.89 -49.34
CA ILE A 681 1.48 -23.69 -48.20
C ILE A 681 1.34 -22.89 -46.90
N THR A 682 1.81 -21.65 -46.85
CA THR A 682 1.79 -20.81 -45.63
C THR A 682 0.37 -20.46 -45.18
N SER A 683 -0.56 -20.26 -46.12
CA SER A 683 -1.96 -19.93 -45.77
C SER A 683 -2.79 -21.13 -45.30
N HIS A 684 -2.26 -22.34 -45.44
CA HIS A 684 -2.96 -23.60 -45.14
C HIS A 684 -2.10 -24.61 -44.36
N SER A 685 -0.98 -24.16 -43.79
CA SER A 685 -0.03 -24.97 -43.00
C SER A 685 -0.55 -25.28 -41.61
#